data_AF-A0A1B0ZP16-F1
#
_entry.id   AF-A0A1B0ZP16-F1
#
_cell.length_a   1.000
_cell.length_b   1.000
_cell.length_c   1.000
_cell.angle_alpha   90.00
_cell.angle_beta   90.00
_cell.angle_gamma   90.00
#
_symmetry.space_group_name_H-M   'P 1'
#
loop_
_entity.id
_entity.type
_entity.pdbx_description
1 polymer ?
#
loop_
_entity_poly.entity_id
_entity_poly.type
_entity_poly.pdbx_seq_one_letter_code
_entity_poly.pdbx_strand_id
1 'polypeptide(L)'
;MAPPPKTTSEQNLDAKLEDLLSSFLTSASDLFRQNHYYIREFEGGKYACAYLTPSRRLRQTMAIDREVLIIATTFADHQQRTIKFVQSEIATSNGRLEPTLALAVHLDPNGNSKLKNWGRELGISILPIDARNGFGEARDIERNLAHQIFSHDPFDVTGPVSGDNNFFGRRDEAIDLARKLQTGQIRSCLGIRKVGKTSIINRVLKEIPSSFDCSTVMIDCSKDDVFDLKACELLSSISETLRSMQLSSSSYANINAETRNISLPEARKNLEEVVLKAQNTILLVFDEVDYITPGSPTAKHWESEFNKFWRNLRVIYQECERQNKFFSLLVGGVSTHWFKVDEINKIENAALSFIPEEFLSPMPKGATVAMLRRLGKVAGISFSEAAADWIAEETGNMPYWARKCCSYIHRQIPVSDRPTSLDRLDIEPLVDQFVRNEGCQIAEVAVSHLFRVHPKMRGASELILKEQPEDIPEAVRRTLRKYGVINGDGLFSGSMFKSAVSSVLELSEDGESALLPRQAAPADSLSEWAEELAALGQRRNLIERKLRGIALNFLRMNAIQNKKLEGLSDVILKSMAPGRRKILTGYPLDSLFQKIMWLELMELISKNWPLFEIIFGDKKEFESNAGLINDRPDAHAKEWDTADFALYRRSLVWFEDRVAKLQ
;
A
#
# COMPACT_ATOMS: atom_id res chain seq x y z
N MET A 1 9.13 -55.98 6.57
CA MET A 1 10.22 -55.75 5.59
C MET A 1 11.13 -54.69 6.17
N ALA A 2 12.37 -55.04 6.50
CA ALA A 2 13.38 -54.03 6.84
C ALA A 2 13.62 -53.13 5.63
N PRO A 3 13.79 -51.80 5.79
CA PRO A 3 14.12 -50.93 4.68
C PRO A 3 15.44 -51.40 4.03
N PRO A 4 15.59 -51.29 2.70
CA PRO A 4 16.82 -51.68 2.02
C PRO A 4 18.01 -50.87 2.57
N PRO A 5 19.22 -51.46 2.62
CA PRO A 5 20.41 -50.74 3.07
C PRO A 5 20.68 -49.55 2.15
N LYS A 6 20.80 -48.36 2.74
CA LYS A 6 21.14 -47.11 2.03
C LYS A 6 22.46 -47.27 1.26
N THR A 7 22.53 -46.74 0.05
CA THR A 7 23.75 -46.76 -0.79
C THR A 7 24.86 -45.86 -0.21
N THR A 8 26.13 -46.17 -0.46
CA THR A 8 27.30 -45.43 0.09
C THR A 8 27.30 -43.93 -0.26
N SER A 9 26.69 -43.54 -1.39
CA SER A 9 26.51 -42.14 -1.79
C SER A 9 25.43 -41.42 -0.98
N GLU A 10 24.33 -42.10 -0.63
CA GLU A 10 23.26 -41.56 0.21
C GLU A 10 23.70 -41.38 1.66
N GLN A 11 24.48 -42.33 2.19
CA GLN A 11 25.06 -42.21 3.53
C GLN A 11 26.01 -41.02 3.64
N ASN A 12 26.76 -40.72 2.56
CA ASN A 12 27.66 -39.57 2.50
C ASN A 12 26.91 -38.23 2.41
N LEU A 13 25.79 -38.18 1.69
CA LEU A 13 24.95 -36.98 1.61
C LEU A 13 24.21 -36.69 2.92
N ASP A 14 23.65 -37.72 3.56
CA ASP A 14 22.99 -37.59 4.86
C ASP A 14 23.99 -37.07 5.92
N ALA A 15 25.20 -37.63 5.94
CA ALA A 15 26.28 -37.17 6.83
C ALA A 15 26.67 -35.71 6.59
N LYS A 16 26.75 -35.26 5.33
CA LYS A 16 27.04 -33.84 5.00
C LYS A 16 25.94 -32.89 5.45
N LEU A 17 24.67 -33.28 5.31
CA LEU A 17 23.53 -32.48 5.75
C LEU A 17 23.50 -32.37 7.28
N GLU A 18 23.79 -33.48 7.97
CA GLU A 18 23.88 -33.53 9.42
C GLU A 18 25.05 -32.70 9.95
N ASP A 19 26.23 -32.80 9.33
CA ASP A 19 27.40 -31.99 9.66
C ASP A 19 27.11 -30.49 9.47
N LEU A 20 26.48 -30.12 8.36
CA LEU A 20 26.11 -28.74 8.07
C LEU A 20 25.16 -28.15 9.13
N LEU A 21 24.10 -28.89 9.49
CA LEU A 21 23.14 -28.42 10.48
C LEU A 21 23.73 -28.43 11.90
N SER A 22 24.49 -29.46 12.27
CA SER A 22 25.12 -29.54 13.59
C SER A 22 26.19 -28.47 13.80
N SER A 23 26.96 -28.15 12.76
CA SER A 23 27.92 -27.04 12.77
C SER A 23 27.23 -25.68 12.99
N PHE A 24 26.09 -25.46 12.34
CA PHE A 24 25.26 -24.27 12.61
C PHE A 24 24.76 -24.25 14.06
N LEU A 25 24.18 -25.35 14.53
CA LEU A 25 23.59 -25.42 15.88
C LEU A 25 24.64 -25.29 16.99
N THR A 26 25.85 -25.76 16.76
CA THR A 26 26.98 -25.57 17.67
C THR A 26 27.35 -24.09 17.76
N SER A 27 27.47 -23.43 16.61
CA SER A 27 27.80 -22.00 16.51
C SER A 27 26.68 -21.09 17.03
N ALA A 28 25.44 -21.56 16.98
CA ALA A 28 24.24 -20.83 17.41
C ALA A 28 23.62 -21.38 18.72
N SER A 29 24.40 -22.10 19.53
CA SER A 29 23.92 -22.81 20.73
C SER A 29 23.29 -21.89 21.79
N ASP A 30 23.80 -20.65 21.93
CA ASP A 30 23.23 -19.62 22.81
C ASP A 30 21.93 -18.99 22.26
N LEU A 31 21.67 -19.19 20.97
CA LEU A 31 20.55 -18.59 20.25
C LEU A 31 19.37 -19.54 20.11
N PHE A 32 19.62 -20.84 19.95
CA PHE A 32 18.59 -21.82 19.67
C PHE A 32 18.79 -23.10 20.46
N ARG A 33 17.67 -23.64 20.97
CA ARG A 33 17.61 -24.99 21.50
C ARG A 33 16.92 -25.91 20.48
N GLN A 34 17.59 -26.98 20.08
CA GLN A 34 17.02 -28.01 19.20
C GLN A 34 16.06 -28.91 20.00
N ASN A 35 14.84 -29.09 19.47
CA ASN A 35 13.81 -29.94 20.09
C ASN A 35 13.48 -31.18 19.26
N HIS A 36 13.69 -31.13 17.95
CA HIS A 36 13.43 -32.25 17.04
C HIS A 36 14.38 -32.18 15.85
N TYR A 37 14.75 -33.33 15.30
CA TYR A 37 15.58 -33.46 14.09
C TYR A 37 15.16 -34.66 13.25
N TYR A 38 15.19 -34.47 11.94
CA TYR A 38 14.94 -35.52 10.95
C TYR A 38 15.50 -35.12 9.59
N ILE A 39 15.70 -36.11 8.73
CA ILE A 39 16.00 -35.89 7.30
C ILE A 39 14.75 -36.26 6.51
N ARG A 40 14.40 -35.45 5.51
CA ARG A 40 13.26 -35.69 4.63
C ARG A 40 13.63 -35.50 3.17
N GLU A 41 13.05 -36.34 2.33
CA GLU A 41 13.09 -36.20 0.88
C GLU A 41 11.84 -35.52 0.36
N PHE A 42 12.01 -34.60 -0.59
CA PHE A 42 10.91 -33.90 -1.24
C PHE A 42 11.29 -33.49 -2.65
N GLU A 43 10.49 -33.90 -3.64
CA GLU A 43 10.67 -33.60 -5.07
C GLU A 43 12.12 -33.80 -5.57
N GLY A 44 12.74 -34.93 -5.18
CA GLY A 44 14.11 -35.29 -5.58
C GLY A 44 15.23 -34.53 -4.85
N GLY A 45 14.90 -33.71 -3.84
CA GLY A 45 15.85 -33.07 -2.93
C GLY A 45 15.83 -33.67 -1.53
N LYS A 46 16.98 -33.65 -0.84
CA LYS A 46 17.12 -34.03 0.57
C LYS A 46 17.35 -32.80 1.45
N TYR A 47 16.71 -32.79 2.62
CA TYR A 47 16.74 -31.70 3.57
C TYR A 47 16.97 -32.25 4.98
N ALA A 48 17.97 -31.73 5.69
CA ALA A 48 18.05 -31.89 7.14
C ALA A 48 17.16 -30.84 7.80
N CYS A 49 16.29 -31.26 8.70
CA CYS A 49 15.27 -30.40 9.31
C CYS A 49 15.38 -30.46 10.83
N ALA A 50 15.19 -29.34 11.49
CA ALA A 50 15.05 -29.30 12.94
C ALA A 50 14.01 -28.27 13.39
N TYR A 51 13.44 -28.51 14.58
CA TYR A 51 12.56 -27.56 15.23
C TYR A 51 13.35 -26.87 16.35
N LEU A 52 13.43 -25.55 16.26
CA LEU A 52 14.25 -24.74 17.15
C LEU A 52 13.38 -23.89 18.05
N THR A 53 13.66 -23.92 19.35
CA THR A 53 13.19 -22.89 20.29
C THR A 53 14.20 -21.77 20.33
N PRO A 54 13.88 -20.55 19.85
CA PRO A 54 14.78 -19.40 19.97
C PRO A 54 14.94 -18.99 21.44
N SER A 55 16.07 -18.39 21.78
CA SER A 55 16.32 -17.80 23.10
C SER A 55 15.29 -16.71 23.42
N ARG A 56 15.12 -16.36 24.70
CA ARG A 56 14.18 -15.31 25.11
C ARG A 56 14.42 -13.99 24.36
N ARG A 57 15.69 -13.65 24.14
CA ARG A 57 16.11 -12.46 23.39
C ARG A 57 15.69 -12.54 21.93
N LEU A 58 15.95 -13.64 21.24
CA LEU A 58 15.54 -13.81 19.84
C LEU A 58 14.03 -13.88 19.66
N ARG A 59 13.28 -14.52 20.57
CA ARG A 59 11.81 -14.50 20.53
C ARG A 59 11.26 -13.09 20.61
N GLN A 60 11.85 -12.23 21.44
CA GLN A 60 11.46 -10.82 21.54
C GLN A 60 11.77 -10.05 20.25
N THR A 61 12.96 -10.25 19.67
CA THR A 61 13.41 -9.66 18.40
C THR A 61 12.54 -10.10 17.21
N MET A 62 12.23 -11.39 17.11
CA MET A 62 11.45 -11.98 16.02
C MET A 62 9.93 -11.81 16.21
N ALA A 63 9.49 -11.40 17.41
CA ALA A 63 8.08 -11.32 17.81
C ALA A 63 7.32 -12.65 17.61
N ILE A 64 7.95 -13.77 17.96
CA ILE A 64 7.40 -15.13 17.84
C ILE A 64 7.38 -15.83 19.20
N ASP A 65 6.33 -16.63 19.39
CA ASP A 65 6.15 -17.45 20.61
C ASP A 65 6.26 -18.96 20.32
N ARG A 66 6.28 -19.35 19.03
CA ARG A 66 6.35 -20.73 18.56
C ARG A 66 7.79 -21.16 18.22
N GLU A 67 7.97 -22.46 18.03
CA GLU A 67 9.20 -23.01 17.48
C GLU A 67 9.38 -22.59 16.02
N VAL A 68 10.61 -22.45 15.56
CA VAL A 68 10.95 -22.11 14.18
C VAL A 68 11.49 -23.34 13.46
N LEU A 69 11.05 -23.55 12.22
CA LEU A 69 11.64 -24.56 11.35
C LEU A 69 12.98 -24.07 10.85
N ILE A 70 14.02 -24.89 11.01
CA ILE A 70 15.26 -24.75 10.25
C ILE A 70 15.39 -25.90 9.26
N ILE A 71 15.78 -25.56 8.03
CA ILE A 71 16.21 -26.52 7.03
C ILE A 71 17.68 -26.29 6.69
N ALA A 72 18.43 -27.35 6.46
CA ALA A 72 19.78 -27.32 5.92
C ALA A 72 19.82 -28.09 4.60
N THR A 73 20.50 -27.51 3.61
CA THR A 73 20.63 -28.10 2.27
C THR A 73 22.05 -27.94 1.73
N THR A 74 22.49 -28.92 0.96
CA THR A 74 23.80 -28.92 0.29
C THR A 74 23.69 -28.61 -1.21
N PHE A 75 22.59 -27.99 -1.66
CA PHE A 75 22.40 -27.68 -3.07
C PHE A 75 23.35 -26.58 -3.51
N ALA A 76 24.07 -26.82 -4.61
CA ALA A 76 24.90 -25.80 -5.25
C ALA A 76 24.05 -24.69 -5.90
N ASP A 77 22.81 -25.02 -6.27
CA ASP A 77 21.83 -24.13 -6.89
C ASP A 77 20.44 -24.47 -6.32
N HIS A 78 19.84 -23.54 -5.58
CA HIS A 78 18.49 -23.70 -5.06
C HIS A 78 17.45 -23.52 -6.16
N GLN A 79 16.33 -24.22 -5.98
CA GLN A 79 15.12 -24.13 -6.79
C GLN A 79 13.90 -23.83 -5.91
N GLN A 80 12.82 -23.32 -6.52
CA GLN A 80 11.57 -22.95 -5.83
C GLN A 80 10.93 -24.08 -5.00
N ARG A 81 11.19 -25.35 -5.35
CA ARG A 81 10.74 -26.53 -4.56
C ARG A 81 11.12 -26.46 -3.08
N THR A 82 12.22 -25.77 -2.75
CA THR A 82 12.67 -25.56 -1.37
C THR A 82 11.60 -24.84 -0.54
N ILE A 83 10.93 -23.85 -1.11
CA ILE A 83 9.91 -23.07 -0.39
C ILE A 83 8.61 -23.86 -0.25
N LYS A 84 8.21 -24.60 -1.30
CA LYS A 84 7.07 -25.54 -1.23
C LYS A 84 7.28 -26.59 -0.13
N PHE A 85 8.49 -27.11 -0.02
CA PHE A 85 8.87 -28.03 1.05
C PHE A 85 8.69 -27.39 2.43
N VAL A 86 9.24 -26.20 2.66
CA VAL A 86 9.09 -25.46 3.94
C VAL A 86 7.62 -25.25 4.29
N GLN A 87 6.78 -24.83 3.35
CA GLN A 87 5.34 -24.65 3.58
C GLN A 87 4.65 -25.97 3.96
N SER A 88 4.98 -27.06 3.26
CA SER A 88 4.46 -28.39 3.56
C SER A 88 4.83 -28.85 4.98
N GLU A 89 6.08 -28.65 5.39
CA GLU A 89 6.54 -29.02 6.74
C GLU A 89 5.84 -28.22 7.84
N ILE A 90 5.70 -26.91 7.64
CA ILE A 90 4.98 -26.03 8.57
C ILE A 90 3.52 -26.44 8.68
N ALA A 91 2.84 -26.69 7.55
CA ALA A 91 1.45 -27.13 7.54
C ALA A 91 1.27 -28.49 8.26
N THR A 92 2.19 -29.43 8.03
CA THR A 92 2.17 -30.77 8.65
C THR A 92 2.46 -30.73 10.15
N SER A 93 3.04 -29.63 10.66
CA SER A 93 3.35 -29.48 12.09
C SER A 93 2.14 -29.25 13.00
N ASN A 94 0.93 -29.18 12.44
CA ASN A 94 -0.33 -28.96 13.18
C ASN A 94 -0.28 -27.74 14.11
N GLY A 95 0.35 -26.65 13.66
CA GLY A 95 0.43 -25.39 14.39
C GLY A 95 1.56 -25.30 15.43
N ARG A 96 2.40 -26.33 15.56
CA ARG A 96 3.58 -26.33 16.44
C ARG A 96 4.62 -25.28 16.02
N LEU A 97 4.82 -25.13 14.71
CA LEU A 97 5.78 -24.19 14.14
C LEU A 97 5.18 -22.81 13.92
N GLU A 98 6.05 -21.80 13.87
CA GLU A 98 5.73 -20.45 13.41
C GLU A 98 5.29 -20.49 11.93
N PRO A 99 4.04 -20.12 11.61
CA PRO A 99 3.49 -20.29 10.26
C PRO A 99 4.13 -19.40 9.19
N THR A 100 4.76 -18.29 9.60
CA THR A 100 5.20 -17.23 8.67
C THR A 100 6.70 -17.09 8.54
N LEU A 101 7.49 -17.95 9.21
CA LEU A 101 8.93 -17.77 9.34
C LEU A 101 9.68 -19.11 9.37
N ALA A 102 10.76 -19.19 8.60
CA ALA A 102 11.69 -20.32 8.65
C ALA A 102 13.14 -19.88 8.44
N LEU A 103 14.08 -20.66 8.97
CA LEU A 103 15.51 -20.52 8.77
C LEU A 103 15.98 -21.49 7.66
N ALA A 104 16.91 -21.07 6.80
CA ALA A 104 17.45 -21.92 5.75
C ALA A 104 18.98 -21.82 5.66
N VAL A 105 19.66 -22.88 6.09
CA VAL A 105 21.12 -23.02 5.95
C VAL A 105 21.43 -23.58 4.56
N HIS A 106 22.26 -22.90 3.79
CA HIS A 106 22.52 -23.26 2.39
C HIS A 106 23.97 -23.08 1.96
N LEU A 107 24.29 -23.69 0.81
CA LEU A 107 25.59 -23.58 0.12
C LEU A 107 25.51 -22.90 -1.26
N ASP A 108 24.33 -22.45 -1.70
CA ASP A 108 24.15 -21.73 -2.98
C ASP A 108 24.71 -20.29 -2.90
N PRO A 109 25.61 -19.86 -3.82
CA PRO A 109 26.09 -18.49 -3.91
C PRO A 109 25.03 -17.40 -4.01
N ASN A 110 23.88 -17.73 -4.60
CA ASN A 110 22.73 -16.85 -4.78
C ASN A 110 21.56 -17.25 -3.86
N GLY A 111 21.77 -18.16 -2.90
CA GLY A 111 20.70 -18.69 -2.04
C GLY A 111 20.02 -17.60 -1.20
N ASN A 112 20.81 -16.66 -0.67
CA ASN A 112 20.30 -15.56 0.15
C ASN A 112 19.21 -14.73 -0.56
N SER A 113 19.41 -14.39 -1.83
CA SER A 113 18.45 -13.59 -2.61
C SER A 113 17.28 -14.46 -3.09
N LYS A 114 17.56 -15.64 -3.62
CA LYS A 114 16.55 -16.58 -4.13
C LYS A 114 15.54 -16.99 -3.07
N LEU A 115 16.02 -17.49 -1.92
CA LEU A 115 15.17 -17.99 -0.85
C LEU A 115 14.29 -16.89 -0.24
N LYS A 116 14.83 -15.67 -0.11
CA LYS A 116 14.05 -14.49 0.33
C LYS A 116 12.96 -14.12 -0.67
N ASN A 117 13.30 -14.04 -1.95
CA ASN A 117 12.36 -13.62 -2.99
C ASN A 117 11.22 -14.63 -3.14
N TRP A 118 11.54 -15.92 -3.30
CA TRP A 118 10.53 -16.98 -3.43
C TRP A 118 9.71 -17.18 -2.16
N GLY A 119 10.33 -17.04 -0.98
CA GLY A 119 9.61 -17.02 0.29
C GLY A 119 8.55 -15.92 0.31
N ARG A 120 8.95 -14.69 -0.03
CA ARG A 120 8.05 -13.52 -0.07
C ARG A 120 6.90 -13.71 -1.07
N GLU A 121 7.18 -14.22 -2.26
CA GLU A 121 6.16 -14.54 -3.28
C GLU A 121 5.09 -15.50 -2.75
N LEU A 122 5.49 -16.45 -1.90
CA LEU A 122 4.62 -17.48 -1.31
C LEU A 122 4.16 -17.14 0.12
N GLY A 123 4.37 -15.91 0.58
CA GLY A 123 3.87 -15.42 1.87
C GLY A 123 4.59 -15.97 3.12
N ILE A 124 5.83 -16.44 2.98
CA ILE A 124 6.67 -16.93 4.09
C ILE A 124 8.01 -16.18 4.15
N SER A 125 8.39 -15.71 5.33
CA SER A 125 9.70 -15.09 5.54
C SER A 125 10.77 -16.17 5.70
N ILE A 126 11.71 -16.24 4.76
CA ILE A 126 12.88 -17.12 4.88
C ILE A 126 14.07 -16.29 5.31
N LEU A 127 14.70 -16.69 6.41
CA LEU A 127 15.94 -16.13 6.92
C LEU A 127 17.10 -17.05 6.50
N PRO A 128 17.72 -16.80 5.34
CA PRO A 128 18.81 -17.62 4.86
C PRO A 128 20.10 -17.37 5.65
N ILE A 129 20.88 -18.44 5.78
CA ILE A 129 22.18 -18.50 6.44
C ILE A 129 23.15 -19.15 5.44
N ASP A 130 24.04 -18.34 4.89
CA ASP A 130 25.08 -18.79 3.97
C ASP A 130 26.19 -19.50 4.74
N ALA A 131 26.37 -20.79 4.47
CA ALA A 131 27.34 -21.63 5.16
C ALA A 131 28.62 -21.89 4.35
N ARG A 132 28.78 -21.29 3.16
CA ARG A 132 29.92 -21.55 2.27
C ARG A 132 31.27 -21.21 2.90
N ASN A 133 31.30 -20.19 3.76
CA ASN A 133 32.51 -19.73 4.46
C ASN A 133 32.55 -20.21 5.93
N GLY A 134 31.72 -21.20 6.28
CA GLY A 134 31.48 -21.58 7.67
C GLY A 134 30.59 -20.58 8.41
N PHE A 135 30.38 -20.85 9.70
CA PHE A 135 29.59 -20.01 10.58
C PHE A 135 30.51 -19.14 11.44
N GLY A 136 30.14 -17.87 11.63
CA GLY A 136 30.78 -17.00 12.61
C GLY A 136 30.38 -17.36 14.05
N GLU A 137 30.78 -16.52 15.01
CA GLU A 137 30.33 -16.69 16.39
C GLU A 137 28.81 -16.46 16.51
N ALA A 138 28.21 -16.92 17.60
CA ALA A 138 26.78 -16.71 17.89
C ALA A 138 26.37 -15.24 17.73
N ARG A 139 27.24 -14.29 18.10
CA ARG A 139 26.98 -12.86 17.95
C ARG A 139 26.89 -12.41 16.49
N ASP A 140 27.71 -12.99 15.59
CA ASP A 140 27.66 -12.67 14.17
C ASP A 140 26.40 -13.26 13.52
N ILE A 141 26.04 -14.48 13.89
CA ILE A 141 24.79 -15.13 13.44
C ILE A 141 23.60 -14.28 13.87
N GLU A 142 23.57 -13.87 15.14
CA GLU A 142 22.50 -13.02 15.66
C GLU A 142 22.44 -11.67 14.94
N ARG A 143 23.58 -10.99 14.75
CA ARG A 143 23.63 -9.72 14.01
C ARG A 143 23.09 -9.88 12.59
N ASN A 144 23.46 -10.97 11.92
CA ASN A 144 22.97 -11.28 10.58
C ASN A 144 21.46 -11.55 10.56
N LEU A 145 20.93 -12.31 11.53
CA LEU A 145 19.49 -12.55 11.64
C LEU A 145 18.74 -11.25 11.96
N ALA A 146 19.23 -10.45 12.91
CA ALA A 146 18.66 -9.16 13.28
C ALA A 146 18.63 -8.19 12.09
N HIS A 147 19.72 -8.09 11.33
CA HIS A 147 19.77 -7.26 10.13
C HIS A 147 18.73 -7.71 9.11
N GLN A 148 18.54 -9.01 8.91
CA GLN A 148 17.53 -9.54 7.99
C GLN A 148 16.10 -9.25 8.45
N ILE A 149 15.82 -9.38 9.75
CA ILE A 149 14.49 -9.11 10.33
C ILE A 149 14.16 -7.61 10.28
N PHE A 150 15.08 -6.76 10.73
CA PHE A 150 14.82 -5.33 10.89
C PHE A 150 14.98 -4.50 9.62
N SER A 151 15.59 -5.07 8.57
CA SER A 151 15.66 -4.43 7.25
C SER A 151 14.29 -4.26 6.59
N HIS A 152 13.29 -5.03 7.02
CA HIS A 152 11.92 -4.86 6.55
C HIS A 152 11.25 -3.69 7.29
N ASP A 153 10.52 -2.85 6.55
CA ASP A 153 9.69 -1.80 7.14
C ASP A 153 8.26 -2.33 7.34
N PRO A 154 7.86 -2.72 8.56
CA PRO A 154 6.51 -3.19 8.84
C PRO A 154 5.48 -2.06 8.81
N PHE A 155 5.90 -0.79 8.84
CA PHE A 155 4.99 0.35 8.79
C PHE A 155 4.52 0.67 7.37
N ASP A 156 5.33 0.37 6.34
CA ASP A 156 5.05 0.68 4.94
C ASP A 156 3.99 -0.22 4.30
N VAL A 157 2.74 0.00 4.69
CA VAL A 157 1.56 -0.59 4.06
C VAL A 157 0.87 0.50 3.25
N THR A 158 0.90 0.34 1.93
CA THR A 158 0.35 1.32 0.97
C THR A 158 -1.11 1.06 0.61
N GLY A 159 -1.57 -0.20 0.76
CA GLY A 159 -2.94 -0.63 0.49
C GLY A 159 -3.82 -0.78 1.75
N PRO A 160 -5.09 -1.18 1.57
CA PRO A 160 -5.98 -1.48 2.69
C PRO A 160 -5.42 -2.59 3.58
N VAL A 161 -5.55 -2.42 4.90
CA VAL A 161 -5.09 -3.42 5.84
C VAL A 161 -6.07 -4.58 5.86
N SER A 162 -5.61 -5.77 5.46
CA SER A 162 -6.49 -6.92 5.18
C SER A 162 -6.35 -8.10 6.15
N GLY A 163 -5.28 -8.15 6.95
CA GLY A 163 -5.02 -9.23 7.91
C GLY A 163 -5.46 -8.89 9.34
N ASP A 164 -6.06 -9.87 10.04
CA ASP A 164 -6.59 -9.75 11.42
C ASP A 164 -5.57 -9.18 12.40
N ASN A 165 -4.31 -9.59 12.26
CA ASN A 165 -3.20 -9.13 13.10
C ASN A 165 -2.82 -7.67 12.87
N ASN A 166 -3.23 -7.06 11.76
CA ASN A 166 -2.90 -5.68 11.43
C ASN A 166 -4.10 -4.73 11.56
N PHE A 167 -5.29 -5.26 11.88
CA PHE A 167 -6.52 -4.50 11.99
C PHE A 167 -6.74 -4.05 13.44
N PHE A 168 -6.29 -2.84 13.76
CA PHE A 168 -6.29 -2.31 15.13
C PHE A 168 -7.59 -1.54 15.46
N GLY A 169 -8.14 -1.78 16.64
CA GLY A 169 -9.20 -0.97 17.26
C GLY A 169 -10.59 -0.98 16.61
N ARG A 170 -10.76 -1.57 15.42
CA ARG A 170 -11.99 -1.44 14.61
C ARG A 170 -12.71 -2.76 14.32
N ARG A 171 -12.26 -3.85 14.95
CA ARG A 171 -12.79 -5.20 14.69
C ARG A 171 -14.27 -5.30 15.07
N ASP A 172 -14.62 -4.83 16.26
CA ASP A 172 -15.98 -4.90 16.77
C ASP A 172 -16.91 -3.99 15.95
N GLU A 173 -16.44 -2.81 15.52
CA GLU A 173 -17.16 -1.91 14.62
C GLU A 173 -17.50 -2.59 13.29
N ALA A 174 -16.55 -3.31 12.68
CA ALA A 174 -16.77 -4.01 11.42
C ALA A 174 -17.77 -5.19 11.57
N ILE A 175 -17.69 -5.93 12.67
CA ILE A 175 -18.61 -7.04 12.96
C ILE A 175 -20.03 -6.52 13.21
N ASP A 176 -20.17 -5.45 14.00
CA ASP A 176 -21.47 -4.81 14.27
C ASP A 176 -22.08 -4.23 12.98
N LEU A 177 -21.26 -3.59 12.15
CA LEU A 177 -21.69 -3.08 10.84
C LEU A 177 -22.19 -4.21 9.93
N ALA A 178 -21.46 -5.33 9.85
CA ALA A 178 -21.88 -6.50 9.08
C ALA A 178 -23.21 -7.08 9.59
N ARG A 179 -23.39 -7.20 10.91
CA ARG A 179 -24.64 -7.69 11.53
C ARG A 179 -25.84 -6.80 11.20
N LYS A 180 -25.67 -5.48 11.26
CA LYS A 180 -26.75 -4.52 10.91
C LYS A 180 -27.13 -4.61 9.43
N LEU A 181 -26.14 -4.71 8.55
CA LEU A 181 -26.35 -4.85 7.11
C LEU A 181 -27.06 -6.16 6.73
N GLN A 182 -27.03 -7.20 7.56
CA GLN A 182 -27.83 -8.41 7.33
C GLN A 182 -29.34 -8.15 7.45
N THR A 183 -29.76 -7.12 8.19
CA THR A 183 -31.17 -6.89 8.56
C THR A 183 -31.88 -5.86 7.69
N GLY A 184 -31.37 -5.55 6.49
CA GLY A 184 -31.99 -4.54 5.60
C GLY A 184 -31.67 -3.08 5.96
N GLN A 185 -30.66 -2.83 6.79
CA GLN A 185 -30.34 -1.47 7.23
C GLN A 185 -29.47 -0.72 6.22
N ILE A 186 -29.69 0.59 6.15
CA ILE A 186 -28.82 1.54 5.47
C ILE A 186 -27.76 2.03 6.47
N ARG A 187 -26.49 1.94 6.10
CA ARG A 187 -25.34 2.35 6.91
C ARG A 187 -24.38 3.18 6.09
N SER A 188 -23.54 3.96 6.76
CA SER A 188 -22.47 4.70 6.09
C SER A 188 -21.12 4.52 6.77
N CYS A 189 -20.06 4.81 6.03
CA CYS A 189 -18.69 4.83 6.53
C CYS A 189 -18.03 6.10 5.98
N LEU A 190 -18.15 7.19 6.74
CA LEU A 190 -17.74 8.52 6.31
C LEU A 190 -16.43 8.93 6.96
N GLY A 191 -15.58 9.65 6.27
CA GLY A 191 -14.37 10.17 6.89
C GLY A 191 -13.34 10.59 5.87
N ILE A 192 -12.32 11.33 6.29
CA ILE A 192 -11.35 11.87 5.33
C ILE A 192 -10.49 10.78 4.69
N ARG A 193 -9.74 11.14 3.64
CA ARG A 193 -8.86 10.20 2.94
C ARG A 193 -7.84 9.61 3.92
N LYS A 194 -7.52 8.34 3.76
CA LYS A 194 -6.55 7.58 4.58
C LYS A 194 -6.91 7.37 6.06
N VAL A 195 -8.14 7.68 6.50
CA VAL A 195 -8.62 7.31 7.85
C VAL A 195 -8.83 5.80 8.02
N GLY A 196 -8.99 5.03 6.93
CA GLY A 196 -9.13 3.56 6.95
C GLY A 196 -10.50 3.00 6.52
N LYS A 197 -11.32 3.79 5.80
CA LYS A 197 -12.65 3.39 5.31
C LYS A 197 -12.64 2.10 4.51
N THR A 198 -11.86 2.04 3.42
CA THR A 198 -11.72 0.85 2.56
C THR A 198 -11.24 -0.37 3.34
N SER A 199 -10.43 -0.20 4.40
CA SER A 199 -10.02 -1.33 5.24
C SER A 199 -11.19 -1.88 6.07
N ILE A 200 -12.05 -1.02 6.62
CA ILE A 200 -13.31 -1.44 7.28
C ILE A 200 -14.25 -2.10 6.27
N ILE A 201 -14.48 -1.48 5.12
CA ILE A 201 -15.39 -2.01 4.10
C ILE A 201 -14.92 -3.41 3.67
N ASN A 202 -13.64 -3.57 3.35
CA ASN A 202 -13.07 -4.87 3.00
C ASN A 202 -13.20 -5.90 4.14
N ARG A 203 -13.15 -5.46 5.40
CA ARG A 203 -13.38 -6.36 6.53
C ARG A 203 -14.83 -6.80 6.62
N VAL A 204 -15.77 -5.87 6.52
CA VAL A 204 -17.21 -6.15 6.48
C VAL A 204 -17.53 -7.13 5.35
N LEU A 205 -16.99 -6.89 4.15
CA LEU A 205 -17.16 -7.76 2.99
C LEU A 205 -16.55 -9.16 3.15
N LYS A 206 -15.55 -9.34 4.02
CA LYS A 206 -15.03 -10.66 4.38
C LYS A 206 -15.93 -11.38 5.39
N GLU A 207 -16.45 -10.64 6.37
CA GLU A 207 -17.31 -11.22 7.41
C GLU A 207 -18.67 -11.65 6.83
N ILE A 208 -19.24 -10.87 5.90
CA ILE A 208 -20.60 -11.12 5.38
C ILE A 208 -20.75 -12.51 4.74
N PRO A 209 -20.00 -12.91 3.71
CA PRO A 209 -20.18 -14.23 3.08
C PRO A 209 -19.86 -15.39 4.01
N SER A 210 -19.00 -15.17 5.02
CA SER A 210 -18.60 -16.20 5.97
C SER A 210 -19.65 -16.48 7.05
N SER A 211 -20.48 -15.48 7.35
CA SER A 211 -21.38 -15.49 8.51
C SER A 211 -22.85 -15.33 8.14
N PHE A 212 -23.17 -14.79 6.96
CA PHE A 212 -24.51 -14.35 6.57
C PHE A 212 -24.83 -14.72 5.11
N ASP A 213 -26.08 -15.11 4.84
CA ASP A 213 -26.58 -15.31 3.48
C ASP A 213 -26.97 -13.98 2.85
N CYS A 214 -26.07 -13.42 2.04
CA CYS A 214 -26.23 -12.11 1.42
C CYS A 214 -25.61 -12.08 0.01
N SER A 215 -26.37 -11.52 -0.95
CA SER A 215 -25.90 -11.19 -2.29
C SER A 215 -25.34 -9.77 -2.27
N THR A 216 -24.02 -9.63 -2.39
CA THR A 216 -23.31 -8.35 -2.27
C THR A 216 -22.80 -7.85 -3.62
N VAL A 217 -23.18 -6.63 -3.99
CA VAL A 217 -22.64 -5.91 -5.15
C VAL A 217 -21.74 -4.78 -4.66
N MET A 218 -20.46 -4.82 -5.05
CA MET A 218 -19.48 -3.77 -4.79
C MET A 218 -19.44 -2.77 -5.95
N ILE A 219 -19.66 -1.51 -5.63
CA ILE A 219 -19.74 -0.38 -6.56
C ILE A 219 -18.65 0.61 -6.16
N ASP A 220 -17.50 0.49 -6.83
CA ASP A 220 -16.40 1.46 -6.69
C ASP A 220 -16.72 2.68 -7.57
N CYS A 221 -17.22 3.74 -6.94
CA CYS A 221 -17.67 4.93 -7.64
C CYS A 221 -16.51 5.77 -8.19
N SER A 222 -15.26 5.46 -7.82
CA SER A 222 -14.08 6.17 -8.31
C SER A 222 -13.64 5.75 -9.72
N LYS A 223 -14.20 4.65 -10.26
CA LYS A 223 -13.88 4.16 -11.59
C LYS A 223 -14.59 4.94 -12.69
N ASP A 224 -13.86 5.22 -13.76
CA ASP A 224 -14.35 5.96 -14.93
C ASP A 224 -15.63 5.36 -15.50
N ASP A 225 -15.66 4.04 -15.68
CA ASP A 225 -16.83 3.31 -16.20
C ASP A 225 -18.06 3.38 -15.30
N VAL A 226 -17.90 3.69 -14.01
CA VAL A 226 -19.00 3.84 -13.04
C VAL A 226 -19.43 5.29 -12.90
N PHE A 227 -18.50 6.24 -12.70
CA PHE A 227 -18.90 7.63 -12.50
C PHE A 227 -19.41 8.32 -13.78
N ASP A 228 -19.07 7.81 -14.96
CA ASP A 228 -19.61 8.34 -16.22
C ASP A 228 -21.06 7.92 -16.48
N LEU A 229 -21.58 6.93 -15.75
CA LEU A 229 -22.97 6.48 -15.89
C LEU A 229 -23.97 7.56 -15.46
N LYS A 230 -25.11 7.56 -16.14
CA LYS A 230 -26.33 8.28 -15.71
C LYS A 230 -27.12 7.45 -14.70
N ALA A 231 -28.11 8.07 -14.07
CA ALA A 231 -28.93 7.39 -13.06
C ALA A 231 -29.62 6.12 -13.59
N CYS A 232 -30.14 6.14 -14.82
CA CYS A 232 -30.80 4.97 -15.42
C CYS A 232 -29.81 3.84 -15.73
N GLU A 233 -28.61 4.19 -16.21
CA GLU A 233 -27.56 3.22 -16.58
C GLU A 233 -26.99 2.56 -15.33
N LEU A 234 -26.77 3.32 -14.25
CA LEU A 234 -26.32 2.76 -12.97
C LEU A 234 -27.36 1.81 -12.37
N LEU A 235 -28.65 2.18 -12.37
CA LEU A 235 -29.73 1.28 -11.92
C LEU A 235 -29.81 0.00 -12.77
N SER A 236 -29.66 0.11 -14.09
CA SER A 236 -29.65 -1.05 -15.00
C SER A 236 -28.45 -1.96 -14.75
N SER A 237 -27.26 -1.37 -14.59
CA SER A 237 -26.01 -2.09 -14.32
C SER A 237 -26.10 -2.89 -13.01
N ILE A 238 -26.68 -2.30 -11.96
CA ILE A 238 -26.93 -3.00 -10.69
C ILE A 238 -27.93 -4.15 -10.90
N SER A 239 -29.05 -3.89 -11.58
CA SER A 239 -30.08 -4.92 -11.86
C SER A 239 -29.49 -6.13 -12.58
N GLU A 240 -28.65 -5.90 -13.59
CA GLU A 240 -28.06 -6.96 -14.40
C GLU A 240 -26.98 -7.74 -13.67
N THR A 241 -26.16 -7.04 -12.88
CA THR A 241 -25.18 -7.67 -11.99
C THR A 241 -25.90 -8.59 -11.01
N LEU A 242 -27.02 -8.16 -10.41
CA LEU A 242 -27.80 -9.01 -9.52
C LEU A 242 -28.43 -10.22 -10.26
N ARG A 243 -28.93 -10.05 -11.49
CA ARG A 243 -29.44 -11.17 -12.29
C ARG A 243 -28.36 -12.20 -12.59
N SER A 244 -27.16 -11.76 -12.98
CA SER A 244 -26.05 -12.67 -13.27
C SER A 244 -25.57 -13.40 -12.01
N MET A 245 -25.56 -12.74 -10.85
CA MET A 245 -25.28 -13.36 -9.56
C MET A 245 -26.32 -14.42 -9.18
N GLN A 246 -27.61 -14.14 -9.35
CA GLN A 246 -28.69 -15.09 -9.08
C GLN A 246 -28.59 -16.33 -9.98
N LEU A 247 -28.21 -16.16 -11.26
CA LEU A 247 -28.02 -17.28 -12.20
C LEU A 247 -26.78 -18.12 -11.87
N SER A 248 -25.69 -17.47 -11.44
CA SER A 248 -24.42 -18.13 -11.11
C SER A 248 -24.32 -18.60 -9.65
N SER A 249 -25.33 -18.32 -8.83
CA SER A 249 -25.33 -18.55 -7.38
C SER A 249 -24.13 -17.91 -6.67
N SER A 250 -23.66 -16.76 -7.17
CA SER A 250 -22.57 -15.99 -6.56
C SER A 250 -23.10 -15.10 -5.44
N SER A 251 -22.42 -15.09 -4.29
CA SER A 251 -22.73 -14.19 -3.15
C SER A 251 -22.02 -12.83 -3.24
N TYR A 252 -21.04 -12.68 -4.13
CA TYR A 252 -20.29 -11.45 -4.29
C TYR A 252 -20.00 -11.15 -5.77
N ALA A 253 -20.20 -9.90 -6.20
CA ALA A 253 -19.72 -9.40 -7.48
C ALA A 253 -19.30 -7.93 -7.38
N ASN A 254 -18.36 -7.53 -8.23
CA ASN A 254 -18.18 -6.13 -8.55
C ASN A 254 -19.22 -5.73 -9.60
N ILE A 255 -19.65 -4.47 -9.59
CA ILE A 255 -20.56 -3.96 -10.61
C ILE A 255 -19.98 -4.16 -12.01
N ASN A 256 -20.81 -4.67 -12.93
CA ASN A 256 -20.53 -4.65 -14.35
C ASN A 256 -21.18 -3.40 -14.94
N ALA A 257 -20.38 -2.35 -15.19
CA ALA A 257 -20.86 -1.08 -15.69
C ALA A 257 -21.19 -1.18 -17.19
N GLU A 258 -22.46 -0.97 -17.54
CA GLU A 258 -22.92 -1.02 -18.93
C GLU A 258 -23.78 0.20 -19.27
N THR A 259 -23.40 0.90 -20.34
CA THR A 259 -24.23 1.95 -20.94
C THR A 259 -25.32 1.30 -21.78
N ARG A 260 -26.58 1.58 -21.45
CA ARG A 260 -27.74 1.07 -22.20
C ARG A 260 -28.75 2.17 -22.45
N ASN A 261 -29.39 2.10 -23.62
CA ASN A 261 -30.48 2.99 -23.96
C ASN A 261 -31.79 2.50 -23.30
N ILE A 262 -31.91 2.76 -22.00
CA ILE A 262 -33.06 2.38 -21.18
C ILE A 262 -33.64 3.60 -20.46
N SER A 263 -34.97 3.66 -20.36
CA SER A 263 -35.63 4.74 -19.63
C SER A 263 -35.47 4.57 -18.11
N LEU A 264 -35.42 5.68 -17.38
CA LEU A 264 -35.30 5.66 -15.91
C LEU A 264 -36.40 4.85 -15.21
N PRO A 265 -37.70 4.94 -15.59
CA PRO A 265 -38.75 4.12 -14.98
C PRO A 265 -38.57 2.62 -15.23
N GLU A 266 -38.09 2.24 -16.41
CA GLU A 266 -37.84 0.86 -16.77
C GLU A 266 -36.63 0.29 -16.03
N ALA A 267 -35.54 1.06 -15.93
CA ALA A 267 -34.38 0.70 -15.12
C ALA A 267 -34.74 0.49 -13.64
N ARG A 268 -35.55 1.39 -13.05
CA ARG A 268 -36.08 1.21 -11.69
C ARG A 268 -36.87 -0.10 -11.57
N LYS A 269 -37.84 -0.31 -12.46
CA LYS A 269 -38.71 -1.50 -12.41
C LYS A 269 -37.90 -2.79 -12.52
N ASN A 270 -36.90 -2.82 -13.40
CA ASN A 270 -36.01 -3.97 -13.55
C ASN A 270 -35.24 -4.28 -12.27
N LEU A 271 -34.70 -3.26 -11.60
CA LEU A 271 -33.99 -3.44 -10.33
C LEU A 271 -34.94 -3.89 -9.22
N GLU A 272 -36.11 -3.25 -9.10
CA GLU A 272 -37.15 -3.59 -8.12
C GLU A 272 -37.57 -5.06 -8.23
N GLU A 273 -37.86 -5.55 -9.44
CA GLU A 273 -38.25 -6.93 -9.66
C GLU A 273 -37.16 -7.93 -9.25
N VAL A 274 -35.89 -7.63 -9.54
CA VAL A 274 -34.76 -8.51 -9.21
C VAL A 274 -34.53 -8.54 -7.70
N VAL A 275 -34.68 -7.40 -7.04
CA VAL A 275 -34.52 -7.28 -5.59
C VAL A 275 -35.64 -8.01 -4.85
N LEU A 276 -36.90 -7.83 -5.25
CA LEU A 276 -38.05 -8.47 -4.59
C LEU A 276 -38.08 -9.99 -4.80
N LYS A 277 -37.58 -10.49 -5.94
CA LYS A 277 -37.48 -11.93 -6.22
C LYS A 277 -36.35 -12.62 -5.45
N ALA A 278 -35.39 -11.87 -4.90
CA ALA A 278 -34.29 -12.45 -4.15
C ALA A 278 -34.80 -13.15 -2.87
N GLN A 279 -34.20 -14.30 -2.58
CA GLN A 279 -34.47 -15.08 -1.37
C GLN A 279 -33.57 -14.66 -0.21
N ASN A 280 -32.37 -14.17 -0.52
CA ASN A 280 -31.40 -13.68 0.45
C ASN A 280 -31.36 -12.15 0.48
N THR A 281 -30.70 -11.60 1.50
CA THR A 281 -30.52 -10.16 1.64
C THR A 281 -29.67 -9.63 0.50
N ILE A 282 -30.09 -8.56 -0.15
CA ILE A 282 -29.25 -7.86 -1.13
C ILE A 282 -28.54 -6.71 -0.44
N LEU A 283 -27.23 -6.64 -0.60
CA LEU A 283 -26.39 -5.54 -0.13
C LEU A 283 -25.74 -4.83 -1.32
N LEU A 284 -25.98 -3.52 -1.43
CA LEU A 284 -25.20 -2.66 -2.31
C LEU A 284 -24.16 -1.90 -1.50
N VAL A 285 -22.90 -2.00 -1.89
CA VAL A 285 -21.79 -1.27 -1.27
C VAL A 285 -21.28 -0.22 -2.24
N PHE A 286 -21.47 1.05 -1.94
CA PHE A 286 -20.92 2.17 -2.69
C PHE A 286 -19.64 2.63 -1.99
N ASP A 287 -18.45 2.43 -2.56
CA ASP A 287 -17.21 3.05 -2.07
C ASP A 287 -16.87 4.28 -2.91
N GLU A 288 -16.20 5.26 -2.27
CA GLU A 288 -15.91 6.58 -2.83
C GLU A 288 -17.12 7.28 -3.48
N VAL A 289 -18.28 7.26 -2.82
CA VAL A 289 -19.55 7.81 -3.34
C VAL A 289 -19.44 9.27 -3.79
N ASP A 290 -18.47 10.04 -3.27
CA ASP A 290 -18.24 11.44 -3.61
C ASP A 290 -18.12 11.68 -5.13
N TYR A 291 -17.68 10.69 -5.91
CA TYR A 291 -17.56 10.73 -7.37
C TYR A 291 -18.90 10.70 -8.12
N ILE A 292 -19.98 10.23 -7.48
CA ILE A 292 -21.35 10.22 -8.02
C ILE A 292 -22.27 11.19 -7.27
N THR A 293 -21.71 12.31 -6.78
CA THR A 293 -22.45 13.40 -6.13
C THR A 293 -22.35 14.70 -6.94
N PRO A 294 -23.19 15.72 -6.64
CA PRO A 294 -23.02 17.05 -7.23
C PRO A 294 -21.65 17.69 -6.97
N GLY A 295 -20.93 17.24 -5.92
CA GLY A 295 -19.56 17.68 -5.61
C GLY A 295 -18.46 16.88 -6.30
N SER A 296 -18.79 16.03 -7.28
CA SER A 296 -17.82 15.23 -8.02
C SER A 296 -16.80 16.10 -8.75
N PRO A 297 -15.50 15.79 -8.67
CA PRO A 297 -14.47 16.56 -9.39
C PRO A 297 -14.45 16.29 -10.90
N THR A 298 -14.86 15.09 -11.29
CA THR A 298 -14.71 14.58 -12.67
C THR A 298 -16.05 14.49 -13.38
N ALA A 299 -17.14 14.30 -12.65
CA ALA A 299 -18.43 13.90 -13.21
C ALA A 299 -19.54 14.92 -12.89
N LYS A 300 -19.45 16.13 -13.49
CA LYS A 300 -20.38 17.25 -13.22
C LYS A 300 -21.85 16.92 -13.52
N HIS A 301 -22.15 15.98 -14.41
CA HIS A 301 -23.53 15.59 -14.73
C HIS A 301 -24.30 15.04 -13.54
N TRP A 302 -23.61 14.53 -12.51
CA TRP A 302 -24.22 14.08 -11.25
C TRP A 302 -24.96 15.18 -10.50
N GLU A 303 -24.71 16.44 -10.78
CA GLU A 303 -25.52 17.55 -10.29
C GLU A 303 -27.02 17.39 -10.67
N SER A 304 -27.29 16.82 -11.85
CA SER A 304 -28.64 16.56 -12.35
C SER A 304 -29.11 15.10 -12.17
N GLU A 305 -28.18 14.15 -12.11
CA GLU A 305 -28.48 12.72 -12.01
C GLU A 305 -28.62 12.22 -10.57
N PHE A 306 -27.96 12.86 -9.59
CA PHE A 306 -27.97 12.44 -8.18
C PHE A 306 -29.39 12.30 -7.61
N ASN A 307 -30.20 13.34 -7.76
CA ASN A 307 -31.59 13.34 -7.28
C ASN A 307 -32.43 12.26 -7.98
N LYS A 308 -32.18 11.98 -9.26
CA LYS A 308 -32.91 10.96 -10.02
C LYS A 308 -32.56 9.56 -9.52
N PHE A 309 -31.26 9.29 -9.31
CA PHE A 309 -30.79 8.00 -8.84
C PHE A 309 -31.33 7.68 -7.44
N TRP A 310 -31.06 8.54 -6.46
CA TRP A 310 -31.45 8.31 -5.07
C TRP A 310 -32.95 8.27 -4.85
N ARG A 311 -33.74 9.04 -5.62
CA ARG A 311 -35.20 8.94 -5.60
C ARG A 311 -35.70 7.55 -5.96
N ASN A 312 -35.19 6.99 -7.06
CA ASN A 312 -35.63 5.68 -7.51
C ASN A 312 -35.11 4.57 -6.59
N LEU A 313 -33.89 4.69 -6.05
CA LEU A 313 -33.36 3.74 -5.07
C LEU A 313 -34.17 3.75 -3.76
N ARG A 314 -34.57 4.94 -3.29
CA ARG A 314 -35.43 5.10 -2.11
C ARG A 314 -36.80 4.45 -2.31
N VAL A 315 -37.40 4.58 -3.50
CA VAL A 315 -38.66 3.91 -3.83
C VAL A 315 -38.52 2.39 -3.71
N ILE A 316 -37.44 1.81 -4.26
CA ILE A 316 -37.18 0.37 -4.18
C ILE A 316 -36.99 -0.08 -2.73
N TYR A 317 -36.23 0.68 -1.94
CA TYR A 317 -36.01 0.40 -0.53
C TYR A 317 -37.32 0.36 0.28
N GLN A 318 -38.17 1.36 0.10
CA GLN A 318 -39.49 1.42 0.77
C GLN A 318 -40.41 0.28 0.35
N GLU A 319 -40.35 -0.14 -0.92
CA GLU A 319 -41.14 -1.26 -1.40
C GLU A 319 -40.67 -2.60 -0.82
N CYS A 320 -39.34 -2.77 -0.68
CA CYS A 320 -38.78 -3.92 0.03
C CYS A 320 -39.25 -3.98 1.48
N GLU A 321 -39.24 -2.85 2.19
CA GLU A 321 -39.73 -2.75 3.57
C GLU A 321 -41.22 -3.16 3.68
N ARG A 322 -42.08 -2.67 2.78
CA ARG A 322 -43.51 -3.06 2.73
C ARG A 322 -43.72 -4.55 2.52
N GLN A 323 -42.83 -5.19 1.76
CA GLN A 323 -42.90 -6.62 1.44
C GLN A 323 -42.07 -7.50 2.39
N ASN A 324 -41.54 -6.94 3.49
CA ASN A 324 -40.65 -7.62 4.44
C ASN A 324 -39.44 -8.29 3.75
N LYS A 325 -38.85 -7.60 2.76
CA LYS A 325 -37.63 -7.99 2.06
C LYS A 325 -36.44 -7.18 2.59
N PHE A 326 -35.31 -7.83 2.81
CA PHE A 326 -34.10 -7.17 3.29
C PHE A 326 -33.27 -6.65 2.12
N PHE A 327 -33.23 -5.32 1.99
CA PHE A 327 -32.39 -4.61 1.03
C PHE A 327 -31.52 -3.61 1.79
N SER A 328 -30.21 -3.79 1.75
CA SER A 328 -29.25 -3.05 2.57
C SER A 328 -28.34 -2.20 1.69
N LEU A 329 -27.91 -1.06 2.23
CA LEU A 329 -26.96 -0.16 1.59
C LEU A 329 -25.81 0.13 2.55
N LEU A 330 -24.58 0.05 2.05
CA LEU A 330 -23.40 0.57 2.72
C LEU A 330 -22.78 1.67 1.86
N VAL A 331 -22.76 2.90 2.36
CA VAL A 331 -22.24 4.06 1.62
C VAL A 331 -20.95 4.56 2.25
N GLY A 332 -19.83 4.36 1.56
CA GLY A 332 -18.49 4.85 1.87
C GLY A 332 -18.18 6.14 1.11
N GLY A 333 -17.63 7.13 1.81
CA GLY A 333 -17.28 8.42 1.22
C GLY A 333 -16.57 9.35 2.21
N VAL A 334 -16.29 10.58 1.77
CA VAL A 334 -15.77 11.62 2.64
C VAL A 334 -16.90 12.40 3.28
N SER A 335 -17.94 12.78 2.54
CA SER A 335 -18.99 13.64 3.10
C SER A 335 -20.41 13.17 2.85
N THR A 336 -21.27 13.40 3.83
CA THR A 336 -22.74 13.33 3.70
C THR A 336 -23.38 14.64 3.28
N HIS A 337 -22.61 15.68 2.94
CA HIS A 337 -23.16 17.00 2.63
C HIS A 337 -24.36 16.93 1.66
N TRP A 338 -24.19 16.20 0.55
CA TRP A 338 -25.23 16.03 -0.47
C TRP A 338 -26.42 15.14 -0.05
N PHE A 339 -26.33 14.45 1.07
CA PHE A 339 -27.43 13.71 1.71
C PHE A 339 -28.17 14.53 2.77
N LYS A 340 -27.77 15.79 2.98
CA LYS A 340 -28.28 16.68 4.03
C LYS A 340 -28.78 18.03 3.57
N VAL A 341 -28.35 18.50 2.42
CA VAL A 341 -28.89 19.73 1.85
C VAL A 341 -30.37 19.52 1.51
N ASP A 342 -31.22 20.49 1.85
CA ASP A 342 -32.66 20.38 1.63
C ASP A 342 -33.01 20.40 0.14
N GLU A 343 -32.22 21.13 -0.65
CA GLU A 343 -32.43 21.31 -2.09
C GLU A 343 -31.11 21.20 -2.86
N ILE A 344 -31.22 20.65 -4.08
CA ILE A 344 -30.16 20.64 -5.09
C ILE A 344 -30.76 21.26 -6.35
N ASN A 345 -30.17 22.36 -6.85
CA ASN A 345 -30.71 23.11 -8.00
C ASN A 345 -32.18 23.53 -7.84
N LYS A 346 -32.54 24.00 -6.63
CA LYS A 346 -33.91 24.43 -6.27
C LYS A 346 -34.96 23.32 -6.37
N ILE A 347 -34.51 22.06 -6.39
CA ILE A 347 -35.36 20.87 -6.35
C ILE A 347 -35.09 20.17 -5.02
N GLU A 348 -36.17 19.77 -4.35
CA GLU A 348 -36.10 18.99 -3.10
C GLU A 348 -35.18 17.78 -3.26
N ASN A 349 -34.26 17.64 -2.31
CA ASN A 349 -33.26 16.60 -2.32
C ASN A 349 -33.87 15.23 -1.95
N ALA A 350 -33.95 14.35 -2.94
CA ALA A 350 -34.50 13.01 -2.75
C ALA A 350 -33.59 12.07 -1.95
N ALA A 351 -32.35 12.49 -1.65
CA ALA A 351 -31.42 11.77 -0.78
C ALA A 351 -31.42 12.30 0.67
N LEU A 352 -32.16 13.39 0.95
CA LEU A 352 -32.19 14.04 2.27
C LEU A 352 -32.54 13.04 3.37
N SER A 353 -31.63 12.88 4.34
CA SER A 353 -31.75 11.97 5.48
C SER A 353 -31.94 10.49 5.12
N PHE A 354 -31.66 10.08 3.88
CA PHE A 354 -31.75 8.68 3.47
C PHE A 354 -30.56 7.86 3.96
N ILE A 355 -29.36 8.47 3.92
CA ILE A 355 -28.12 7.86 4.36
C ILE A 355 -27.78 8.43 5.74
N PRO A 356 -27.63 7.59 6.78
CA PRO A 356 -27.28 8.06 8.12
C PRO A 356 -25.87 8.63 8.15
N GLU A 357 -25.56 9.45 9.16
CA GLU A 357 -24.25 10.05 9.35
C GLU A 357 -23.37 9.26 10.31
N GLU A 358 -22.55 8.38 9.76
CA GLU A 358 -21.71 7.48 10.55
C GLU A 358 -20.26 7.70 10.15
N PHE A 359 -19.58 8.47 10.99
CA PHE A 359 -18.20 8.85 10.77
C PHE A 359 -17.27 7.80 11.33
N LEU A 360 -16.37 7.33 10.48
CA LEU A 360 -15.16 6.66 10.86
C LEU A 360 -14.16 7.70 11.38
N SER A 361 -14.21 7.93 12.70
CA SER A 361 -13.25 8.76 13.42
C SER A 361 -11.82 8.22 13.33
N PRO A 362 -10.80 9.05 13.60
CA PRO A 362 -9.45 8.56 13.86
C PRO A 362 -9.44 7.45 14.93
N MET A 363 -8.38 6.65 14.96
CA MET A 363 -8.30 5.58 15.94
C MET A 363 -8.27 6.16 17.36
N PRO A 364 -8.85 5.45 18.36
CA PRO A 364 -8.61 5.79 19.74
C PRO A 364 -7.10 5.84 20.02
N LYS A 365 -6.64 6.84 20.79
CA LYS A 365 -5.21 7.04 21.08
C LYS A 365 -4.51 5.75 21.54
N GLY A 366 -5.13 5.02 22.47
CA GLY A 366 -4.60 3.74 22.94
C GLY A 366 -4.44 2.67 21.85
N ALA A 367 -5.34 2.64 20.85
CA ALA A 367 -5.23 1.73 19.70
C ALA A 367 -4.10 2.15 18.74
N THR A 368 -3.92 3.46 18.50
CA THR A 368 -2.78 3.99 17.73
C THR A 368 -1.47 3.64 18.42
N VAL A 369 -1.34 3.92 19.71
CA VAL A 369 -0.14 3.61 20.51
C VAL A 369 0.16 2.11 20.50
N ALA A 370 -0.85 1.26 20.69
CA ALA A 370 -0.67 -0.19 20.61
C ALA A 370 -0.18 -0.65 19.22
N MET A 371 -0.73 -0.08 18.14
CA MET A 371 -0.26 -0.34 16.78
C MET A 371 1.21 0.07 16.61
N LEU A 372 1.57 1.29 17.01
CA LEU A 372 2.93 1.82 16.87
C LEU A 372 3.95 0.97 17.63
N ARG A 373 3.65 0.62 18.89
CA ARG A 373 4.52 -0.22 19.72
C ARG A 373 4.68 -1.63 19.14
N ARG A 374 3.59 -2.22 18.64
CA ARG A 374 3.63 -3.57 18.03
C ARG A 374 4.47 -3.59 16.76
N LEU A 375 4.22 -2.66 15.84
CA LEU A 375 4.97 -2.58 14.57
C LEU A 375 6.43 -2.16 14.81
N GLY A 376 6.67 -1.25 15.76
CA GLY A 376 8.01 -0.87 16.21
C GLY A 376 8.80 -2.07 16.71
N LYS A 377 8.20 -2.91 17.55
CA LYS A 377 8.86 -4.13 18.04
C LYS A 377 9.30 -5.05 16.89
N VAL A 378 8.46 -5.21 15.87
CA VAL A 378 8.79 -5.98 14.64
C VAL A 378 9.93 -5.33 13.86
N ALA A 379 9.98 -3.99 13.83
CA ALA A 379 11.06 -3.22 13.20
C ALA A 379 12.36 -3.16 14.02
N GLY A 380 12.39 -3.68 15.25
CA GLY A 380 13.51 -3.51 16.18
C GLY A 380 13.58 -2.12 16.81
N ILE A 381 12.48 -1.39 16.87
CA ILE A 381 12.38 -0.05 17.46
C ILE A 381 11.35 -0.07 18.59
N SER A 382 11.79 0.08 19.83
CA SER A 382 10.92 0.13 21.00
C SER A 382 10.61 1.57 21.37
N PHE A 383 9.42 2.04 21.02
CA PHE A 383 8.96 3.36 21.46
C PHE A 383 8.60 3.32 22.95
N SER A 384 9.05 4.31 23.72
CA SER A 384 8.48 4.60 25.05
C SER A 384 6.98 4.97 24.92
N GLU A 385 6.25 4.97 26.03
CA GLU A 385 4.85 5.40 26.03
C GLU A 385 4.72 6.86 25.60
N ALA A 386 5.52 7.76 26.19
CA ALA A 386 5.55 9.17 25.82
C ALA A 386 5.92 9.39 24.34
N ALA A 387 6.82 8.58 23.79
CA ALA A 387 7.18 8.66 22.37
C ALA A 387 6.00 8.24 21.47
N ALA A 388 5.39 7.08 21.73
CA ALA A 388 4.27 6.60 20.95
C ALA A 388 3.05 7.54 21.04
N ASP A 389 2.82 8.13 22.21
CA ASP A 389 1.79 9.14 22.45
C ASP A 389 2.01 10.39 21.60
N TRP A 390 3.23 10.92 21.59
CA TRP A 390 3.58 12.10 20.80
C TRP A 390 3.37 11.86 19.30
N ILE A 391 3.83 10.72 18.76
CA ILE A 391 3.57 10.36 17.35
C ILE A 391 2.06 10.29 17.08
N ALA A 392 1.30 9.68 17.99
CA ALA A 392 -0.15 9.54 17.84
C ALA A 392 -0.86 10.91 17.84
N GLU A 393 -0.45 11.83 18.71
CA GLU A 393 -0.98 13.20 18.78
C GLU A 393 -0.64 14.02 17.54
N GLU A 394 0.63 14.06 17.15
CA GLU A 394 1.11 14.87 16.02
C GLU A 394 0.52 14.42 14.66
N THR A 395 0.18 13.14 14.55
CA THR A 395 -0.46 12.56 13.36
C THR A 395 -1.99 12.52 13.45
N GLY A 396 -2.60 13.18 14.45
CA GLY A 396 -4.05 13.26 14.62
C GLY A 396 -4.73 11.91 14.81
N ASN A 397 -4.01 10.91 15.34
CA ASN A 397 -4.42 9.52 15.46
C ASN A 397 -4.85 8.86 14.14
N MET A 398 -4.35 9.38 13.02
CA MET A 398 -4.64 8.81 11.71
C MET A 398 -3.76 7.59 11.45
N PRO A 399 -4.34 6.39 11.25
CA PRO A 399 -3.56 5.15 11.18
C PRO A 399 -2.48 5.20 10.09
N TYR A 400 -2.85 5.70 8.91
CA TYR A 400 -1.93 5.79 7.77
C TYR A 400 -0.83 6.82 8.01
N TRP A 401 -1.15 7.98 8.58
CA TRP A 401 -0.17 9.04 8.87
C TRP A 401 0.81 8.62 9.96
N ALA A 402 0.31 8.03 11.04
CA ALA A 402 1.13 7.47 12.12
C ALA A 402 2.10 6.41 11.60
N ARG A 403 1.65 5.54 10.68
CA ARG A 403 2.52 4.56 10.01
C ARG A 403 3.54 5.21 9.09
N LYS A 404 3.17 6.23 8.31
CA LYS A 404 4.13 6.94 7.45
C LYS A 404 5.19 7.70 8.26
N CYS A 405 4.79 8.29 9.38
CA CYS A 405 5.73 8.87 10.34
C CYS A 405 6.70 7.81 10.88
N CYS A 406 6.21 6.64 11.29
CA CYS A 406 7.09 5.57 11.78
C CYS A 406 7.95 4.92 10.69
N SER A 407 7.46 4.86 9.45
CA SER A 407 8.25 4.47 8.27
C SER A 407 9.38 5.46 8.02
N TYR A 408 9.13 6.76 8.19
CA TYR A 408 10.16 7.78 8.15
C TYR A 408 11.20 7.57 9.26
N ILE A 409 10.77 7.43 10.52
CA ILE A 409 11.65 7.16 11.67
C ILE A 409 12.49 5.90 11.43
N HIS A 410 11.87 4.82 10.91
CA HIS A 410 12.58 3.60 10.54
C HIS A 410 13.71 3.91 9.55
N ARG A 411 13.48 4.68 8.48
CA ARG A 411 14.54 5.02 7.53
C ARG A 411 15.70 5.82 8.15
N GLN A 412 15.43 6.61 9.20
CA GLN A 412 16.46 7.41 9.86
C GLN A 412 17.32 6.60 10.84
N ILE A 413 16.85 5.46 11.32
CA ILE A 413 17.58 4.64 12.29
C ILE A 413 18.30 3.50 11.57
N PRO A 414 19.65 3.50 11.58
CA PRO A 414 20.43 2.43 10.98
C PRO A 414 20.03 1.06 11.50
N VAL A 415 19.96 0.08 10.61
CA VAL A 415 19.64 -1.31 10.98
C VAL A 415 20.67 -1.88 11.97
N SER A 416 21.92 -1.42 11.92
CA SER A 416 23.00 -1.78 12.85
C SER A 416 22.71 -1.39 14.29
N ASP A 417 21.88 -0.37 14.51
CA ASP A 417 21.64 0.21 15.83
C ASP A 417 20.43 -0.46 16.49
N ARG A 418 19.82 -1.45 15.82
CA ARG A 418 18.62 -2.14 16.26
C ARG A 418 18.95 -3.51 16.89
N PRO A 419 18.27 -3.93 17.97
CA PRO A 419 17.11 -3.26 18.56
C PRO A 419 17.50 -2.02 19.36
N THR A 420 16.73 -0.95 19.20
CA THR A 420 16.90 0.30 19.96
C THR A 420 15.63 0.67 20.69
N SER A 421 15.75 1.51 21.73
CA SER A 421 14.63 2.13 22.41
C SER A 421 14.69 3.63 22.19
N LEU A 422 13.54 4.25 21.87
CA LEU A 422 13.44 5.68 21.64
C LEU A 422 12.48 6.30 22.65
N ASP A 423 12.95 7.36 23.29
CA ASP A 423 12.11 8.20 24.14
C ASP A 423 11.53 9.38 23.33
N ARG A 424 10.82 10.28 24.03
CA ARG A 424 10.18 11.44 23.41
C ARG A 424 11.20 12.44 22.86
N LEU A 425 12.33 12.63 23.53
CA LEU A 425 13.37 13.56 23.10
C LEU A 425 14.04 13.07 21.81
N ASP A 426 14.17 11.76 21.64
CA ASP A 426 14.71 11.17 20.41
C ASP A 426 13.78 11.36 19.20
N ILE A 427 12.47 11.26 19.40
CA ILE A 427 11.50 11.23 18.30
C ILE A 427 10.97 12.61 17.91
N GLU A 428 10.90 13.58 18.82
CA GLU A 428 10.35 14.92 18.57
C GLU A 428 10.98 15.56 17.31
N PRO A 429 12.32 15.64 17.19
CA PRO A 429 12.96 16.21 16.01
C PRO A 429 12.64 15.44 14.71
N LEU A 430 12.50 14.10 14.81
CA LEU A 430 12.20 13.24 13.65
C LEU A 430 10.76 13.42 13.17
N VAL A 431 9.81 13.59 14.11
CA VAL A 431 8.41 13.89 13.80
C VAL A 431 8.32 15.26 13.14
N ASP A 432 8.98 16.30 13.67
CA ASP A 432 8.99 17.63 13.09
C ASP A 432 9.59 17.67 11.67
N GLN A 433 10.65 16.88 11.44
CA GLN A 433 11.22 16.71 10.10
C GLN A 433 10.26 15.97 9.17
N PHE A 434 9.61 14.90 9.64
CA PHE A 434 8.61 14.17 8.86
C PHE A 434 7.45 15.09 8.46
N VAL A 435 6.87 15.84 9.40
CA VAL A 435 5.74 16.75 9.16
C VAL A 435 6.08 17.76 8.07
N ARG A 436 7.28 18.37 8.14
CA ARG A 436 7.75 19.34 7.14
C ARG A 436 8.05 18.74 5.76
N ASN A 437 8.67 17.56 5.73
CA ASN A 437 9.22 17.01 4.48
C ASN A 437 8.24 16.11 3.72
N GLU A 438 7.40 15.36 4.42
CA GLU A 438 6.52 14.34 3.82
C GLU A 438 5.07 14.45 4.34
N GLY A 439 4.90 14.72 5.64
CA GLY A 439 3.60 14.68 6.32
C GLY A 439 2.62 15.73 5.84
N CYS A 440 3.06 16.98 5.66
CA CYS A 440 2.21 18.09 5.23
C CYS A 440 1.51 17.75 3.90
N GLN A 441 2.25 17.34 2.88
CA GLN A 441 1.72 16.94 1.57
C GLN A 441 0.71 15.80 1.66
N ILE A 442 0.96 14.79 2.52
CA ILE A 442 0.04 13.67 2.71
C ILE A 442 -1.29 14.17 3.33
N ALA A 443 -1.22 15.08 4.28
CA ALA A 443 -2.39 15.63 4.96
C ALA A 443 -3.14 16.65 4.08
N GLU A 444 -2.43 17.46 3.28
CA GLU A 444 -3.00 18.41 2.31
C GLU A 444 -4.00 17.72 1.38
N VAL A 445 -3.63 16.58 0.79
CA VAL A 445 -4.52 15.83 -0.10
C VAL A 445 -5.84 15.44 0.61
N ALA A 446 -5.77 15.08 1.90
CA ALA A 446 -6.96 14.73 2.67
C ALA A 446 -7.81 15.95 3.02
N VAL A 447 -7.17 17.06 3.40
CA VAL A 447 -7.81 18.33 3.78
C VAL A 447 -8.44 19.01 2.56
N SER A 448 -7.71 19.14 1.45
CA SER A 448 -8.21 19.68 0.19
C SER A 448 -9.42 18.90 -0.31
N HIS A 449 -9.39 17.56 -0.21
CA HIS A 449 -10.54 16.76 -0.58
C HIS A 449 -11.76 17.06 0.31
N LEU A 450 -11.57 17.14 1.64
CA LEU A 450 -12.63 17.49 2.59
C LEU A 450 -13.24 18.86 2.26
N PHE A 451 -12.41 19.87 2.01
CA PHE A 451 -12.87 21.23 1.71
C PHE A 451 -13.64 21.29 0.39
N ARG A 452 -13.25 20.49 -0.60
CA ARG A 452 -14.00 20.39 -1.87
C ARG A 452 -15.39 19.81 -1.66
N VAL A 453 -15.51 18.67 -0.97
CA VAL A 453 -16.81 17.98 -0.80
C VAL A 453 -17.68 18.60 0.29
N HIS A 454 -17.08 19.37 1.20
CA HIS A 454 -17.78 20.06 2.27
C HIS A 454 -17.21 21.48 2.51
N PRO A 455 -17.52 22.46 1.64
CA PRO A 455 -16.92 23.81 1.66
C PRO A 455 -17.01 24.56 2.99
N LYS A 456 -18.09 24.37 3.77
CA LYS A 456 -18.23 24.98 5.11
C LYS A 456 -17.11 24.58 6.09
N MET A 457 -16.45 23.44 5.89
CA MET A 457 -15.33 23.01 6.74
C MET A 457 -14.09 23.88 6.51
N ARG A 458 -13.93 24.46 5.32
CA ARG A 458 -12.80 25.32 4.97
C ARG A 458 -12.80 26.61 5.78
N GLY A 459 -13.90 27.38 5.69
CA GLY A 459 -14.03 28.63 6.44
C GLY A 459 -13.96 28.43 7.96
N ALA A 460 -14.49 27.31 8.47
CA ALA A 460 -14.32 26.97 9.87
C ALA A 460 -12.85 26.69 10.24
N SER A 461 -12.11 25.97 9.39
CA SER A 461 -10.69 25.68 9.64
C SER A 461 -9.81 26.95 9.57
N GLU A 462 -10.16 27.90 8.71
CA GLU A 462 -9.52 29.21 8.62
C GLU A 462 -9.70 30.02 9.91
N LEU A 463 -10.91 30.06 10.48
CA LEU A 463 -11.17 30.71 11.76
C LEU A 463 -10.37 30.10 12.91
N ILE A 464 -10.14 28.77 12.89
CA ILE A 464 -9.30 28.10 13.91
C ILE A 464 -7.84 28.52 13.76
N LEU A 465 -7.32 28.63 12.54
CA LEU A 465 -5.96 29.14 12.32
C LEU A 465 -5.79 30.59 12.77
N LYS A 466 -6.83 31.41 12.62
CA LYS A 466 -6.89 32.80 13.10
C LYS A 466 -7.15 32.92 14.61
N GLU A 467 -7.15 31.79 15.35
CA GLU A 467 -7.43 31.72 16.79
C GLU A 467 -8.81 32.28 17.19
N GLN A 468 -9.79 32.14 16.29
CA GLN A 468 -11.19 32.58 16.46
C GLN A 468 -12.19 31.39 16.45
N PRO A 469 -12.01 30.35 17.29
CA PRO A 469 -12.89 29.17 17.27
C PRO A 469 -14.31 29.44 17.81
N GLU A 470 -14.53 30.57 18.51
CA GLU A 470 -15.82 30.99 19.07
C GLU A 470 -16.83 31.36 17.97
N ASP A 471 -16.35 31.86 16.83
CA ASP A 471 -17.18 32.31 15.70
C ASP A 471 -17.72 31.14 14.85
N ILE A 472 -17.33 29.91 15.17
CA ILE A 472 -17.71 28.71 14.43
C ILE A 472 -18.96 28.10 15.07
N PRO A 473 -20.07 27.91 14.33
CA PRO A 473 -21.26 27.26 14.85
C PRO A 473 -20.94 25.87 15.43
N GLU A 474 -21.52 25.52 16.58
CA GLU A 474 -21.20 24.26 17.28
C GLU A 474 -21.46 23.01 16.42
N ALA A 475 -22.47 23.04 15.55
CA ALA A 475 -22.73 21.95 14.59
C ALA A 475 -21.55 21.72 13.62
N VAL A 476 -20.87 22.79 13.19
CA VAL A 476 -19.70 22.74 12.31
C VAL A 476 -18.48 22.25 13.10
N ARG A 477 -18.25 22.77 14.31
CA ARG A 477 -17.17 22.28 15.20
C ARG A 477 -17.31 20.79 15.50
N ARG A 478 -18.52 20.33 15.83
CA ARG A 478 -18.81 18.91 16.05
C ARG A 478 -18.51 18.06 14.81
N THR A 479 -18.74 18.58 13.62
CA THR A 479 -18.44 17.88 12.35
C THR A 479 -16.93 17.80 12.11
N LEU A 480 -16.18 18.88 12.35
CA LEU A 480 -14.71 18.86 12.31
C LEU A 480 -14.11 17.86 13.32
N ARG A 481 -14.66 17.78 14.55
CA ARG A 481 -14.26 16.77 15.56
C ARG A 481 -14.50 15.35 15.06
N LYS A 482 -15.66 15.08 14.44
CA LYS A 482 -15.97 13.76 13.87
C LYS A 482 -15.02 13.36 12.74
N TYR A 483 -14.57 14.31 11.93
CA TYR A 483 -13.53 14.10 10.92
C TYR A 483 -12.13 13.92 11.50
N GLY A 484 -11.92 14.27 12.77
CA GLY A 484 -10.63 14.25 13.42
C GLY A 484 -9.75 15.47 13.11
N VAL A 485 -10.25 16.47 12.36
CA VAL A 485 -9.49 17.67 12.02
C VAL A 485 -9.12 18.45 13.28
N ILE A 486 -10.05 18.48 14.25
CA ILE A 486 -9.87 19.15 15.53
C ILE A 486 -10.10 18.21 16.70
N ASN A 487 -9.45 18.49 17.83
CA ASN A 487 -9.52 17.72 19.06
C ASN A 487 -10.70 18.16 19.95
N GLY A 488 -10.79 17.60 21.16
CA GLY A 488 -11.84 17.93 22.13
C GLY A 488 -11.84 19.41 22.56
N ASP A 489 -10.66 20.03 22.56
CA ASP A 489 -10.45 21.43 22.96
C ASP A 489 -10.74 22.43 21.82
N GLY A 490 -11.06 21.93 20.62
CA GLY A 490 -11.35 22.76 19.46
C GLY A 490 -10.11 23.24 18.69
N LEU A 491 -8.93 22.72 19.03
CA LEU A 491 -7.67 22.97 18.32
C LEU A 491 -7.41 21.89 17.26
N PHE A 492 -6.52 22.13 16.30
CA PHE A 492 -6.14 21.10 15.33
C PHE A 492 -5.58 19.85 16.00
N SER A 493 -5.93 18.68 15.47
CA SER A 493 -5.45 17.39 15.96
C SER A 493 -4.00 17.13 15.52
N GLY A 494 -3.04 17.80 16.15
CA GLY A 494 -1.61 17.65 15.86
C GLY A 494 -1.09 18.54 14.74
N SER A 495 0.24 18.65 14.62
CA SER A 495 0.88 19.53 13.65
C SER A 495 0.64 19.15 12.19
N MET A 496 0.34 17.87 11.88
CA MET A 496 0.03 17.46 10.51
C MET A 496 -1.21 18.16 9.96
N PHE A 497 -2.29 18.23 10.75
CA PHE A 497 -3.49 18.96 10.34
C PHE A 497 -3.23 20.46 10.29
N LYS A 498 -2.58 21.02 11.31
CA LYS A 498 -2.29 22.46 11.36
C LYS A 498 -1.48 22.91 10.13
N SER A 499 -0.39 22.21 9.83
CA SER A 499 0.49 22.52 8.69
C SER A 499 -0.24 22.38 7.36
N ALA A 500 -1.02 21.30 7.18
CA ALA A 500 -1.76 21.07 5.95
C ALA A 500 -2.86 22.11 5.70
N VAL A 501 -3.61 22.51 6.75
CA VAL A 501 -4.64 23.55 6.59
C VAL A 501 -3.98 24.89 6.28
N SER A 502 -2.87 25.25 6.94
CA SER A 502 -2.13 26.48 6.63
C SER A 502 -1.72 26.51 5.15
N SER A 503 -1.07 25.44 4.69
CA SER A 503 -0.62 25.31 3.30
C SER A 503 -1.76 25.42 2.28
N VAL A 504 -2.89 24.72 2.52
CA VAL A 504 -4.06 24.76 1.62
C VAL A 504 -4.70 26.15 1.54
N LEU A 505 -4.70 26.91 2.63
CA LEU A 505 -5.27 28.26 2.66
C LEU A 505 -4.31 29.32 2.10
N GLU A 506 -3.01 29.20 2.35
CA GLU A 506 -1.98 30.09 1.78
C GLU A 506 -1.97 30.04 0.25
N LEU A 507 -2.13 28.84 -0.34
CA LEU A 507 -2.30 28.66 -1.79
C LEU A 507 -3.52 29.39 -2.39
N SER A 508 -4.46 29.83 -1.53
CA SER A 508 -5.69 30.47 -1.95
C SER A 508 -5.68 32.00 -1.81
N GLU A 509 -4.87 32.56 -0.90
CA GLU A 509 -4.82 34.01 -0.67
C GLU A 509 -4.19 34.77 -1.86
N ASP A 510 -3.30 34.14 -2.62
CA ASP A 510 -2.78 34.69 -3.89
C ASP A 510 -3.82 34.67 -5.03
N GLY A 511 -4.97 34.00 -4.85
CA GLY A 511 -6.03 33.86 -5.86
C GLY A 511 -7.25 34.77 -5.68
N GLU A 512 -7.47 35.38 -4.51
CA GLU A 512 -8.73 36.09 -4.19
C GLU A 512 -8.68 37.63 -4.30
N SER A 513 -7.54 38.25 -4.61
CA SER A 513 -7.39 39.72 -4.67
C SER A 513 -7.85 40.41 -5.98
N ALA A 514 -8.47 39.72 -6.95
CA ALA A 514 -8.83 40.35 -8.23
C ALA A 514 -10.22 39.95 -8.77
N LEU A 515 -11.27 40.30 -8.04
CA LEU A 515 -12.65 40.28 -8.55
C LEU A 515 -12.94 41.52 -9.41
N LEU A 516 -12.55 41.45 -10.69
CA LEU A 516 -13.22 42.14 -11.79
C LEU A 516 -13.74 41.09 -12.77
N PRO A 517 -14.90 41.32 -13.43
CA PRO A 517 -15.56 40.29 -14.23
C PRO A 517 -14.73 39.97 -15.47
N ARG A 518 -13.87 38.94 -15.36
CA ARG A 518 -13.19 38.35 -16.49
C ARG A 518 -14.16 37.42 -17.21
N GLN A 519 -14.46 37.81 -18.45
CA GLN A 519 -14.96 36.90 -19.47
C GLN A 519 -14.14 35.61 -19.46
N ALA A 520 -14.84 34.48 -19.61
CA ALA A 520 -14.29 33.14 -19.59
C ALA A 520 -12.93 33.04 -20.29
N ALA A 521 -11.88 32.85 -19.50
CA ALA A 521 -10.57 32.40 -19.93
C ALA A 521 -10.30 31.03 -19.27
N PRO A 522 -9.48 30.17 -19.89
CA PRO A 522 -9.38 28.74 -19.56
C PRO A 522 -8.80 28.52 -18.15
N ALA A 523 -9.17 27.38 -17.55
CA ALA A 523 -8.76 26.92 -16.23
C ALA A 523 -7.24 27.01 -15.98
N ASP A 524 -6.88 27.17 -14.71
CA ASP A 524 -5.53 27.37 -14.17
C ASP A 524 -4.45 26.45 -14.78
N SER A 525 -3.80 26.96 -15.83
CA SER A 525 -2.73 26.27 -16.55
C SER A 525 -1.51 25.96 -15.67
N LEU A 526 -1.32 26.69 -14.56
CA LEU A 526 -0.18 26.55 -13.66
C LEU A 526 -0.33 25.36 -12.69
N SER A 527 -1.56 25.08 -12.24
CA SER A 527 -1.86 23.91 -11.40
C SER A 527 -1.82 22.62 -12.22
N GLU A 528 -2.40 22.63 -13.43
CA GLU A 528 -2.30 21.51 -14.37
C GLU A 528 -0.84 21.25 -14.76
N TRP A 529 -0.06 22.31 -15.03
CA TRP A 529 1.37 22.21 -15.32
C TRP A 529 2.17 21.57 -14.17
N ALA A 530 1.88 21.94 -12.92
CA ALA A 530 2.54 21.38 -11.75
C ALA A 530 2.17 19.90 -11.52
N GLU A 531 0.90 19.55 -11.68
CA GLU A 531 0.42 18.16 -11.59
C GLU A 531 0.99 17.28 -12.70
N GLU A 532 1.03 17.77 -13.94
CA GLU A 532 1.64 17.06 -15.07
C GLU A 532 3.15 16.86 -14.85
N LEU A 533 3.86 17.87 -14.35
CA LEU A 533 5.28 17.74 -14.01
C LEU A 533 5.52 16.69 -12.92
N ALA A 534 4.71 16.67 -11.87
CA ALA A 534 4.81 15.68 -10.79
C ALA A 534 4.59 14.25 -11.31
N ALA A 535 3.58 14.05 -12.17
CA ALA A 535 3.29 12.75 -12.78
C ALA A 535 4.45 12.27 -13.69
N LEU A 536 5.05 13.16 -14.48
CA LEU A 536 6.21 12.83 -15.32
C LEU A 536 7.46 12.53 -14.49
N GLY A 537 7.69 13.26 -13.39
CA GLY A 537 8.77 13.02 -12.44
C GLY A 537 8.68 11.62 -11.81
N GLN A 538 7.49 11.20 -11.40
CA GLN A 538 7.25 9.85 -10.87
C GLN A 538 7.60 8.76 -11.89
N ARG A 539 7.12 8.90 -13.14
CA ARG A 539 7.38 7.94 -14.23
C ARG A 539 8.86 7.85 -14.57
N ARG A 540 9.55 8.99 -14.67
CA ARG A 540 11.00 9.04 -14.87
C ARG A 540 11.75 8.28 -13.78
N ASN A 541 11.42 8.51 -12.51
CA ASN A 541 12.10 7.85 -11.39
C ASN A 541 11.93 6.33 -11.44
N LEU A 542 10.76 5.85 -11.87
CA LEU A 542 10.51 4.43 -12.06
C LEU A 542 11.34 3.84 -13.22
N ILE A 543 11.39 4.52 -14.37
CA ILE A 543 12.20 4.13 -15.53
C ILE A 543 13.69 4.11 -15.16
N GLU A 544 14.20 5.15 -14.52
CA GLU A 544 15.61 5.25 -14.12
C GLU A 544 16.00 4.08 -13.18
N ARG A 545 15.14 3.74 -12.21
CA ARG A 545 15.37 2.60 -11.33
C ARG A 545 15.37 1.27 -12.08
N LYS A 546 14.46 1.08 -13.04
CA LYS A 546 14.40 -0.13 -13.88
C LYS A 546 15.62 -0.24 -14.81
N LEU A 547 16.00 0.85 -15.47
CA LEU A 547 17.16 0.91 -16.37
C LEU A 547 18.47 0.61 -15.65
N ARG A 548 18.65 1.09 -14.41
CA ARG A 548 19.82 0.73 -13.59
C ARG A 548 19.90 -0.78 -13.36
N GLY A 549 18.77 -1.41 -13.04
CA GLY A 549 18.69 -2.85 -12.86
C GLY A 549 19.04 -3.62 -14.15
N ILE A 550 18.46 -3.22 -15.28
CA ILE A 550 18.71 -3.84 -16.58
C ILE A 550 20.17 -3.69 -16.99
N ALA A 551 20.71 -2.47 -16.93
CA ALA A 551 22.10 -2.21 -17.30
C ALA A 551 23.08 -3.01 -16.45
N LEU A 552 22.86 -3.05 -15.12
CA LEU A 552 23.69 -3.84 -14.22
C LEU A 552 23.61 -5.34 -14.52
N ASN A 553 22.42 -5.87 -14.77
CA ASN A 553 22.22 -7.29 -15.05
C ASN A 553 22.89 -7.72 -16.37
N PHE A 554 22.72 -6.95 -17.45
CA PHE A 554 23.34 -7.26 -18.74
C PHE A 554 24.86 -7.17 -18.70
N LEU A 555 25.40 -6.14 -18.04
CA LEU A 555 26.85 -6.00 -17.84
C LEU A 555 27.42 -7.13 -16.98
N ARG A 556 26.72 -7.54 -15.91
CA ARG A 556 27.09 -8.70 -15.09
C ARG A 556 27.08 -9.99 -15.90
N MET A 557 26.01 -10.24 -16.66
CA MET A 557 25.91 -11.45 -17.48
C MET A 557 27.03 -11.52 -18.52
N ASN A 558 27.33 -10.41 -19.21
CA ASN A 558 28.43 -10.36 -20.16
C ASN A 558 29.79 -10.57 -19.47
N ALA A 559 30.01 -9.98 -18.31
CA ALA A 559 31.24 -10.16 -17.54
C ALA A 559 31.42 -11.61 -17.04
N ILE A 560 30.32 -12.29 -16.66
CA ILE A 560 30.33 -13.71 -16.29
C ILE A 560 30.70 -14.58 -17.48
N GLN A 561 30.03 -14.38 -18.63
CA GLN A 561 30.30 -15.13 -19.86
C GLN A 561 31.77 -14.98 -20.32
N ASN A 562 32.34 -13.79 -20.13
CA ASN A 562 33.72 -13.49 -20.51
C ASN A 562 34.75 -13.71 -19.39
N LYS A 563 34.36 -14.31 -18.24
CA LYS A 563 35.22 -14.54 -17.06
C LYS A 563 35.95 -13.28 -16.55
N LYS A 564 35.30 -12.12 -16.61
CA LYS A 564 35.83 -10.80 -16.22
C LYS A 564 35.02 -10.12 -15.10
N LEU A 565 34.30 -10.90 -14.30
CA LEU A 565 33.40 -10.37 -13.26
C LEU A 565 34.15 -9.52 -12.21
N GLU A 566 35.35 -9.94 -11.80
CA GLU A 566 36.19 -9.24 -10.81
C GLU A 566 36.64 -7.84 -11.28
N GLY A 567 36.73 -7.63 -12.59
CA GLY A 567 37.12 -6.34 -13.18
C GLY A 567 35.95 -5.45 -13.61
N LEU A 568 34.70 -5.88 -13.39
CA LEU A 568 33.53 -5.16 -13.91
C LEU A 568 33.37 -3.76 -13.30
N SER A 569 33.63 -3.61 -11.99
CA SER A 569 33.63 -2.32 -11.32
C SER A 569 34.63 -1.36 -11.96
N ASP A 570 35.83 -1.83 -12.31
CA ASP A 570 36.85 -1.02 -12.97
C ASP A 570 36.47 -0.65 -14.40
N VAL A 571 35.78 -1.54 -15.13
CA VAL A 571 35.26 -1.25 -16.48
C VAL A 571 34.21 -0.15 -16.44
N ILE A 572 33.27 -0.22 -15.48
CA ILE A 572 32.25 0.82 -15.29
C ILE A 572 32.90 2.13 -14.86
N LEU A 573 33.82 2.10 -13.89
CA LEU A 573 34.57 3.28 -13.46
C LEU A 573 35.40 3.90 -14.60
N LYS A 574 35.96 3.07 -15.49
CA LYS A 574 36.70 3.52 -16.69
C LYS A 574 35.82 4.24 -17.71
N SER A 575 34.52 3.94 -17.73
CA SER A 575 33.56 4.62 -18.60
C SER A 575 33.17 6.03 -18.12
N MET A 576 33.54 6.40 -16.88
CA MET A 576 33.20 7.67 -16.24
C MET A 576 34.33 8.71 -16.29
N ALA A 577 33.95 9.98 -16.13
CA ALA A 577 34.87 11.11 -16.04
C ALA A 577 35.86 10.98 -14.85
N PRO A 578 37.08 11.52 -14.96
CA PRO A 578 38.15 11.32 -13.96
C PRO A 578 37.78 11.76 -12.53
N GLY A 579 37.03 12.86 -12.39
CA GLY A 579 36.58 13.36 -11.09
C GLY A 579 35.54 12.44 -10.43
N ARG A 580 34.59 11.91 -11.22
CA ARG A 580 33.55 10.99 -10.74
C ARG A 580 34.12 9.62 -10.39
N ARG A 581 35.11 9.15 -11.16
CA ARG A 581 35.83 7.90 -10.87
C ARG A 581 36.43 7.88 -9.46
N LYS A 582 37.09 8.97 -9.04
CA LYS A 582 37.69 9.07 -7.70
C LYS A 582 36.66 8.98 -6.57
N ILE A 583 35.48 9.57 -6.77
CA ILE A 583 34.39 9.57 -5.79
C ILE A 583 33.77 8.17 -5.64
N LEU A 584 33.68 7.42 -6.74
CA LEU A 584 32.99 6.13 -6.79
C LEU A 584 33.92 4.93 -6.60
N THR A 585 35.23 5.13 -6.50
CA THR A 585 36.21 4.07 -6.24
C THR A 585 36.00 3.48 -4.83
N GLY A 586 36.07 2.15 -4.70
CA GLY A 586 35.92 1.45 -3.41
C GLY A 586 34.50 1.08 -3.02
N TYR A 587 33.48 1.52 -3.77
CA TYR A 587 32.11 1.06 -3.55
C TYR A 587 31.87 -0.35 -4.12
N PRO A 588 31.11 -1.21 -3.41
CA PRO A 588 30.58 -2.45 -3.96
C PRO A 588 29.76 -2.17 -5.23
N LEU A 589 29.76 -3.12 -6.18
CA LEU A 589 29.16 -2.94 -7.51
C LEU A 589 27.70 -2.47 -7.48
N ASP A 590 26.86 -3.00 -6.58
CA ASP A 590 25.46 -2.57 -6.42
C ASP A 590 25.34 -1.13 -5.88
N SER A 591 26.15 -0.78 -4.87
CA SER A 591 26.19 0.57 -4.29
C SER A 591 26.77 1.60 -5.26
N LEU A 592 27.73 1.19 -6.08
CA LEU A 592 28.29 1.99 -7.17
C LEU A 592 27.21 2.30 -8.20
N PHE A 593 26.45 1.30 -8.64
CA PHE A 593 25.39 1.46 -9.64
C PHE A 593 24.22 2.33 -9.16
N GLN A 594 23.95 2.38 -7.86
CA GLN A 594 22.97 3.29 -7.25
C GLN A 594 23.44 4.76 -7.23
N LYS A 595 24.75 5.04 -7.33
CA LYS A 595 25.32 6.39 -7.28
C LYS A 595 25.67 6.99 -8.65
N ILE A 596 25.49 6.21 -9.73
CA ILE A 596 25.60 6.68 -11.13
C ILE A 596 24.50 7.71 -11.42
N MET A 597 24.78 8.76 -12.17
CA MET A 597 23.78 9.74 -12.61
C MET A 597 23.12 9.32 -13.93
N TRP A 598 21.97 9.91 -14.29
CA TRP A 598 21.25 9.57 -15.53
C TRP A 598 22.15 9.59 -16.77
N LEU A 599 22.85 10.70 -17.04
CA LEU A 599 23.74 10.82 -18.20
C LEU A 599 24.87 9.78 -18.17
N GLU A 600 25.41 9.48 -17.00
CA GLU A 600 26.47 8.47 -16.83
C GLU A 600 25.94 7.07 -17.14
N LEU A 601 24.69 6.77 -16.76
CA LEU A 601 24.02 5.52 -17.07
C LEU A 601 23.74 5.40 -18.58
N MET A 602 23.27 6.46 -19.21
CA MET A 602 23.01 6.49 -20.66
C MET A 602 24.30 6.32 -21.46
N GLU A 603 25.37 7.01 -21.06
CA GLU A 603 26.69 6.88 -21.68
C GLU A 603 27.25 5.46 -21.50
N LEU A 604 27.08 4.85 -20.33
CA LEU A 604 27.47 3.47 -20.06
C LEU A 604 26.74 2.48 -20.98
N ILE A 605 25.42 2.66 -21.19
CA ILE A 605 24.62 1.86 -22.11
C ILE A 605 25.08 2.09 -23.56
N SER A 606 25.27 3.35 -23.99
CA SER A 606 25.73 3.69 -25.33
C SER A 606 27.14 3.15 -25.65
N LYS A 607 28.05 3.11 -24.68
CA LYS A 607 29.39 2.51 -24.84
C LYS A 607 29.36 1.00 -24.98
N ASN A 608 28.34 0.35 -24.42
CA ASN A 608 28.15 -1.09 -24.45
C ASN A 608 26.95 -1.49 -25.35
N TRP A 609 26.66 -0.68 -26.37
CA TRP A 609 25.46 -0.80 -27.20
C TRP A 609 25.15 -2.21 -27.72
N PRO A 610 26.12 -3.02 -28.17
CA PRO A 610 25.83 -4.38 -28.64
C PRO A 610 25.11 -5.27 -27.61
N LEU A 611 25.22 -4.98 -26.31
CA LEU A 611 24.49 -5.71 -25.26
C LEU A 611 23.02 -5.27 -25.13
N PHE A 612 22.73 -4.05 -25.56
CA PHE A 612 21.49 -3.34 -25.27
C PHE A 612 20.62 -3.10 -26.53
N GLU A 613 21.21 -3.27 -27.72
CA GLU A 613 20.53 -3.14 -29.01
C GLU A 613 19.27 -4.02 -29.10
N ILE A 614 19.31 -5.23 -28.55
CA ILE A 614 18.15 -6.14 -28.54
C ILE A 614 16.94 -5.57 -27.77
N ILE A 615 17.18 -4.69 -26.80
CA ILE A 615 16.13 -4.06 -25.99
C ILE A 615 15.68 -2.76 -26.65
N PHE A 616 16.64 -1.90 -26.95
CA PHE A 616 16.37 -0.50 -27.31
C PHE A 616 16.32 -0.25 -28.82
N GLY A 617 16.75 -1.19 -29.65
CA GLY A 617 16.69 -1.08 -31.11
C GLY A 617 17.72 -0.11 -31.67
N ASP A 618 17.30 1.06 -32.14
CA ASP A 618 18.18 2.05 -32.76
C ASP A 618 18.90 2.92 -31.72
N LYS A 619 20.22 3.08 -31.89
CA LYS A 619 21.06 3.82 -30.94
C LYS A 619 20.77 5.32 -30.93
N LYS A 620 20.52 5.92 -32.09
CA LYS A 620 20.24 7.36 -32.19
C LYS A 620 18.88 7.69 -31.59
N GLU A 621 17.90 6.81 -31.77
CA GLU A 621 16.59 6.91 -31.14
C GLU A 621 16.70 6.83 -29.61
N PHE A 622 17.52 5.90 -29.08
CA PHE A 622 17.82 5.83 -27.65
C PHE A 622 18.47 7.11 -27.11
N GLU A 623 19.54 7.59 -27.75
CA GLU A 623 20.28 8.78 -27.31
C GLU A 623 19.41 10.05 -27.35
N SER A 624 18.56 10.17 -28.37
CA SER A 624 17.59 11.26 -28.50
C SER A 624 16.57 11.26 -27.36
N ASN A 625 15.89 10.13 -27.11
CA ASN A 625 14.91 10.02 -26.03
C ASN A 625 15.57 10.18 -24.64
N ALA A 626 16.79 9.68 -24.47
CA ALA A 626 17.55 9.82 -23.24
C ALA A 626 17.95 11.28 -22.93
N GLY A 627 18.29 12.04 -23.97
CA GLY A 627 18.57 13.46 -23.89
C GLY A 627 17.35 14.26 -23.47
N LEU A 628 16.19 13.98 -24.06
CA LEU A 628 14.92 14.61 -23.71
C LEU A 628 14.53 14.34 -22.25
N ILE A 629 14.67 13.09 -21.77
CA ILE A 629 14.37 12.75 -20.37
C ILE A 629 15.28 13.47 -19.37
N ASN A 630 16.52 13.78 -19.77
CA ASN A 630 17.51 14.44 -18.92
C ASN A 630 17.23 15.93 -18.66
N ASP A 631 16.32 16.57 -19.38
CA ASP A 631 16.15 18.03 -19.29
C ASP A 631 15.57 18.53 -17.95
N ARG A 632 15.01 17.60 -17.14
CA ARG A 632 14.59 17.75 -15.73
C ARG A 632 13.95 19.12 -15.42
N PRO A 633 12.80 19.44 -16.04
CA PRO A 633 12.12 20.73 -15.82
C PRO A 633 11.68 20.95 -14.37
N ASP A 634 11.37 19.86 -13.67
CA ASP A 634 11.01 19.81 -12.25
C ASP A 634 12.12 20.32 -11.32
N ALA A 635 13.39 20.18 -11.72
CA ALA A 635 14.52 20.58 -10.89
C ALA A 635 14.81 22.09 -10.93
N HIS A 636 14.27 22.81 -11.92
CA HIS A 636 14.59 24.22 -12.18
C HIS A 636 13.37 25.08 -12.57
N ALA A 637 12.15 24.54 -12.43
CA ALA A 637 10.90 25.20 -12.82
C ALA A 637 10.94 25.80 -14.24
N LYS A 638 11.51 25.06 -15.20
CA LYS A 638 11.61 25.52 -16.59
C LYS A 638 10.22 25.60 -17.22
N GLU A 639 9.89 26.73 -17.85
CA GLU A 639 8.65 26.88 -18.62
C GLU A 639 8.62 25.87 -19.77
N TRP A 640 7.62 24.98 -19.74
CA TRP A 640 7.33 23.97 -20.76
C TRP A 640 5.95 24.23 -21.32
N ASP A 641 5.84 24.19 -22.65
CA ASP A 641 4.56 24.25 -23.33
C ASP A 641 3.96 22.84 -23.54
N THR A 642 2.74 22.77 -24.08
CA THR A 642 2.04 21.50 -24.32
C THR A 642 2.77 20.59 -25.32
N ALA A 643 3.58 21.14 -26.23
CA ALA A 643 4.37 20.35 -27.16
C ALA A 643 5.59 19.72 -26.46
N ASP A 644 6.21 20.44 -25.52
CA ASP A 644 7.29 19.92 -24.67
C ASP A 644 6.81 18.75 -23.80
N PHE A 645 5.65 18.89 -23.16
CA PHE A 645 5.03 17.81 -22.38
C PHE A 645 4.72 16.58 -23.24
N ALA A 646 4.16 16.79 -24.43
CA ALA A 646 3.85 15.70 -25.36
C ALA A 646 5.13 14.97 -25.84
N LEU A 647 6.18 15.73 -26.15
CA LEU A 647 7.48 15.19 -26.56
C LEU A 647 8.12 14.37 -25.43
N TYR A 648 8.13 14.90 -24.20
CA TYR A 648 8.67 14.20 -23.03
C TYR A 648 7.88 12.93 -22.70
N ARG A 649 6.54 13.01 -22.74
CA ARG A 649 5.64 11.87 -22.53
C ARG A 649 5.91 10.77 -23.55
N ARG A 650 6.09 11.13 -24.82
CA ARG A 650 6.44 10.19 -25.89
C ARG A 650 7.77 9.50 -25.62
N SER A 651 8.79 10.22 -25.15
CA SER A 651 10.09 9.63 -24.80
C SER A 651 10.00 8.70 -23.59
N LEU A 652 9.19 9.03 -22.57
CA LEU A 652 8.94 8.12 -21.43
C LEU A 652 8.22 6.85 -21.87
N VAL A 653 7.15 6.95 -22.67
CA VAL A 653 6.41 5.79 -23.20
C VAL A 653 7.35 4.89 -23.99
N TRP A 654 8.23 5.47 -24.83
CA TRP A 654 9.20 4.69 -25.58
C TRP A 654 10.10 3.84 -24.65
N PHE A 655 10.63 4.42 -23.57
CA PHE A 655 11.42 3.67 -22.61
C PHE A 655 10.61 2.63 -21.83
N GLU A 656 9.38 2.97 -21.43
CA GLU A 656 8.46 2.06 -20.75
C GLU A 656 8.17 0.82 -21.60
N ASP A 657 7.86 1.00 -22.88
CA ASP A 657 7.59 -0.08 -23.83
C ASP A 657 8.82 -0.96 -24.06
N ARG A 658 10.03 -0.37 -24.17
CA ARG A 658 11.27 -1.15 -24.34
C ARG A 658 11.61 -1.95 -23.10
N VAL A 659 11.43 -1.37 -21.92
CA VAL A 659 11.72 -2.02 -20.64
C VAL A 659 10.67 -3.09 -20.30
N ALA A 660 9.40 -2.90 -20.67
CA ALA A 660 8.33 -3.87 -20.44
C ALA A 660 8.53 -5.20 -21.18
N LYS A 661 9.24 -5.19 -22.33
CA LYS A 661 9.56 -6.41 -23.10
C LYS A 661 10.51 -7.39 -22.39
N LEU A 662 11.07 -6.99 -21.24
CA LEU A 662 11.97 -7.81 -20.42
C LEU A 662 11.27 -8.44 -19.20
N GLN A 663 9.98 -8.13 -19.00
CA GLN A 663 9.10 -8.77 -18.01
C GLN A 663 8.31 -9.88 -18.68
#